data_AF-C0P085-F1
#
_entry.id   AF-C0P085-F1
#
_cell.length_a   1.000
_cell.length_b   1.000
_cell.length_c   1.000
_cell.angle_alpha   90.00
_cell.angle_beta   90.00
_cell.angle_gamma   90.00
#
_symmetry.space_group_name_H-M   'P 1'
#
loop_
_entity.id
_entity.type
_entity.pdbx_description
1 polymer ?
#
loop_
_entity_poly.entity_id
_entity_poly.type
_entity_poly.pdbx_seq_one_letter_code
_entity_poly.pdbx_strand_id
1 'polypeptide(L)'
;MSQLIFSYLLYHGRQPLPRIVQNTRLSPRQVRHGLAVLIQQRLIYHYTSLDDGIAYYEASWMTAYNLVRSGRILQLVEEKLGKYVAKVLSTILYHGHVRISYLETLPELRPQVSNKAGKLAAANGLNGIHNDEEEEEDAHVTDQGEQEEYASGGPENSVDSDYGKRSASQLHPALRSLAAYGYIMRVRDAHFQSPADLVEDAERAVSSRSDVRGLKGKKFQEAIDAGVETYIKEKTDGTIPQGPLAGALSRGIKRRAGQSATNSSSKRVKLEHLPEGDEDADDDDFYGDDYVDGDNTLMDPNMIISVNYQKFEVALRNRRLARLAEQCTSRVTSQVYEALLGRIELKTPACRKQPERVPEGEENEQYSVAIPLHTILDDIDPDLDLSESMAGVDPANLLSNGHMGLNGDGDGDDDDDEGTGASTGIWNRRRNRVYELEQHLSLLAQEPNIFSTRNMQSGMIAWAVEFRHLARRLRHLEIERIIESRFGTIAVRVIRVLAAKGKLDEKRLQEISLMASKELRQVLARMEAAGFVDLQEVPRDAQRQPSRTMYLWFFDPDRVARMVLEDTYKCMSRCLQRIGVERNKLKLFLEKTERTDVKGNEEKYLSPAELKTLKEWRDKEALLLGEVGRLDELVSVLRDY
;
A
#
# COMPACT_ATOMS: atom_id res chain seq x y z
N MET A 1 -26.45 17.93 -1.74
CA MET A 1 -26.14 18.84 -0.62
C MET A 1 -24.64 18.94 -0.40
N SER A 2 -23.98 17.94 0.18
CA SER A 2 -22.55 17.99 0.53
C SER A 2 -21.62 18.34 -0.64
N GLN A 3 -21.89 17.80 -1.83
CA GLN A 3 -21.17 18.17 -3.06
C GLN A 3 -21.16 19.69 -3.34
N LEU A 4 -22.29 20.39 -3.12
CA LEU A 4 -22.41 21.84 -3.37
C LEU A 4 -21.57 22.66 -2.37
N ILE A 5 -21.54 22.22 -1.11
CA ILE A 5 -20.72 22.84 -0.05
C ILE A 5 -19.24 22.61 -0.36
N PHE A 6 -18.86 21.39 -0.71
CA PHE A 6 -17.49 21.03 -1.07
C PHE A 6 -17.01 21.79 -2.32
N SER A 7 -17.81 21.86 -3.39
CA SER A 7 -17.46 22.65 -4.57
C SER A 7 -17.35 24.14 -4.27
N TYR A 8 -18.24 24.69 -3.43
CA TYR A 8 -18.17 26.10 -3.02
C TYR A 8 -16.86 26.39 -2.29
N LEU A 9 -16.45 25.53 -1.35
CA LEU A 9 -15.19 25.67 -0.62
C LEU A 9 -13.95 25.45 -1.51
N LEU A 10 -14.01 24.59 -2.53
CA LEU A 10 -12.93 24.46 -3.51
C LEU A 10 -12.72 25.73 -4.35
N TYR A 11 -13.81 26.40 -4.78
CA TYR A 11 -13.71 27.60 -5.61
C TYR A 11 -13.44 28.89 -4.83
N HIS A 12 -13.86 28.97 -3.56
CA HIS A 12 -13.74 30.17 -2.73
C HIS A 12 -12.77 30.02 -1.55
N GLY A 13 -12.07 28.89 -1.45
CA GLY A 13 -11.14 28.59 -0.37
C GLY A 13 -11.81 28.55 1.01
N ARG A 14 -11.02 28.93 2.03
CA ARG A 14 -11.42 29.00 3.44
C ARG A 14 -12.60 29.95 3.67
N GLN A 15 -13.73 29.45 4.21
CA GLN A 15 -14.91 30.28 4.50
C GLN A 15 -15.54 29.93 5.86
N PRO A 16 -16.10 30.92 6.60
CA PRO A 16 -16.87 30.69 7.82
C PRO A 16 -18.32 30.29 7.52
N LEU A 17 -18.97 29.62 8.47
CA LEU A 17 -20.33 29.07 8.33
C LEU A 17 -21.37 30.04 7.72
N PRO A 18 -21.47 31.33 8.13
CA PRO A 18 -22.49 32.24 7.59
C PRO A 18 -22.35 32.50 6.08
N ARG A 19 -21.12 32.58 5.57
CA ARG A 19 -20.86 32.79 4.14
C ARG A 19 -21.20 31.54 3.31
N ILE A 20 -20.95 30.35 3.85
CA ILE A 20 -21.34 29.08 3.21
C ILE A 20 -22.87 29.02 3.09
N VAL A 21 -23.62 29.37 4.15
CA VAL A 21 -25.09 29.44 4.13
C VAL A 21 -25.58 30.43 3.07
N GLN A 22 -25.08 31.67 3.10
CA GLN A 22 -25.49 32.74 2.18
C GLN A 22 -25.28 32.36 0.71
N ASN A 23 -24.11 31.80 0.37
CA ASN A 23 -23.71 31.59 -1.01
C ASN A 23 -24.19 30.24 -1.59
N THR A 24 -24.36 29.20 -0.77
CA THR A 24 -24.90 27.90 -1.23
C THR A 24 -26.43 27.89 -1.33
N ARG A 25 -27.12 28.91 -0.80
CA ARG A 25 -28.60 28.99 -0.69
C ARG A 25 -29.22 27.80 0.07
N LEU A 26 -28.43 27.11 0.89
CA LEU A 26 -28.90 26.03 1.77
C LEU A 26 -29.26 26.61 3.14
N SER A 27 -30.25 26.01 3.81
CA SER A 27 -30.57 26.39 5.19
C SER A 27 -29.38 26.14 6.14
N PRO A 28 -29.24 26.89 7.25
CA PRO A 28 -28.19 26.65 8.25
C PRO A 28 -28.18 25.20 8.77
N ARG A 29 -29.35 24.57 8.89
CA ARG A 29 -29.47 23.15 9.25
C ARG A 29 -28.80 22.26 8.20
N GLN A 30 -29.15 22.42 6.92
CA GLN A 30 -28.55 21.65 5.82
C GLN A 30 -27.04 21.86 5.74
N VAL A 31 -26.54 23.10 5.85
CA VAL A 31 -25.08 23.34 5.82
C VAL A 31 -24.37 22.62 6.96
N ARG A 32 -24.89 22.67 8.20
CA ARG A 32 -24.30 21.93 9.33
C ARG A 32 -24.29 20.41 9.10
N HIS A 33 -25.36 19.83 8.56
CA HIS A 33 -25.41 18.38 8.26
C HIS A 33 -24.41 18.02 7.14
N GLY A 34 -24.33 18.85 6.10
CA GLY A 34 -23.38 18.66 5.01
C GLY A 34 -21.92 18.76 5.46
N LEU A 35 -21.59 19.75 6.29
CA LEU A 35 -20.26 19.91 6.90
C LEU A 35 -19.92 18.71 7.80
N ALA A 36 -20.85 18.26 8.64
CA ALA A 36 -20.63 17.07 9.50
C ALA A 36 -20.29 15.82 8.68
N VAL A 37 -21.01 15.56 7.57
CA VAL A 37 -20.72 14.43 6.67
C VAL A 37 -19.36 14.58 5.97
N LEU A 38 -18.97 15.81 5.58
CA LEU A 38 -17.69 16.06 4.94
C LEU A 38 -16.51 15.95 5.92
N ILE A 39 -16.69 16.36 7.18
CA ILE A 39 -15.71 16.17 8.26
C ILE A 39 -15.60 14.68 8.62
N GLN A 40 -16.71 13.94 8.69
CA GLN A 40 -16.72 12.49 8.91
C GLN A 40 -15.82 11.75 7.91
N GLN A 41 -15.89 12.15 6.64
CA GLN A 41 -15.09 11.61 5.54
C GLN A 41 -13.72 12.31 5.35
N ARG A 42 -13.32 13.20 6.27
CA ARG A 42 -12.06 13.98 6.24
C ARG A 42 -11.85 14.80 4.94
N LEU A 43 -12.95 15.20 4.29
CA LEU A 43 -12.95 16.00 3.06
C LEU A 43 -12.85 17.51 3.32
N ILE A 44 -13.10 17.94 4.55
CA ILE A 44 -13.00 19.34 4.98
C ILE A 44 -12.03 19.45 6.15
N TYR A 45 -11.13 20.42 6.06
CA TYR A 45 -10.40 20.95 7.21
C TYR A 45 -11.23 22.00 7.93
N HIS A 46 -11.05 22.09 9.24
CA HIS A 46 -11.65 23.11 10.08
C HIS A 46 -10.66 23.65 11.10
N TYR A 47 -10.75 24.95 11.37
CA TYR A 47 -9.95 25.63 12.38
C TYR A 47 -10.77 26.75 13.00
N THR A 48 -10.78 26.81 14.32
CA THR A 48 -11.36 27.92 15.08
C THR A 48 -10.23 28.86 15.45
N SER A 49 -10.27 30.10 14.95
CA SER A 49 -9.24 31.08 15.26
C SER A 49 -9.33 31.52 16.73
N LEU A 50 -8.16 31.67 17.35
CA LEU A 50 -8.01 32.15 18.73
C LEU A 50 -8.33 33.65 18.85
N ASP A 51 -8.19 34.41 17.76
CA ASP A 51 -8.33 35.87 17.77
C ASP A 51 -9.80 36.33 17.69
N ASP A 52 -10.64 35.62 16.94
CA ASP A 52 -12.05 35.98 16.70
C ASP A 52 -13.06 34.91 17.19
N GLY A 53 -12.61 33.71 17.56
CA GLY A 53 -13.46 32.58 17.95
C GLY A 53 -14.28 31.98 16.80
N ILE A 54 -14.01 32.35 15.55
CA ILE A 54 -14.78 31.93 14.38
C ILE A 54 -14.21 30.62 13.82
N ALA A 55 -15.10 29.65 13.60
CA ALA A 55 -14.79 28.41 12.89
C ALA A 55 -14.80 28.63 11.37
N TYR A 56 -13.65 28.42 10.75
CA TYR A 56 -13.43 28.43 9.31
C TYR A 56 -13.37 26.98 8.77
N TYR A 57 -13.84 26.79 7.53
CA TYR A 57 -13.85 25.51 6.84
C TYR A 57 -13.15 25.64 5.48
N GLU A 58 -12.38 24.63 5.09
CA GLU A 58 -11.64 24.56 3.83
C GLU A 58 -11.76 23.16 3.21
N ALA A 59 -11.85 23.07 1.88
CA ALA A 59 -11.97 21.78 1.19
C ALA A 59 -10.61 21.15 0.91
N SER A 60 -10.39 19.91 1.36
CA SER A 60 -9.18 19.16 1.07
C SER A 60 -9.35 18.35 -0.21
N TRP A 61 -8.68 18.78 -1.29
CA TRP A 61 -8.75 18.07 -2.57
C TRP A 61 -7.94 16.76 -2.57
N MET A 62 -6.85 16.67 -1.77
CA MET A 62 -6.05 15.45 -1.65
C MET A 62 -6.85 14.30 -1.00
N THR A 63 -7.61 14.57 0.06
CA THR A 63 -8.45 13.53 0.71
C THR A 63 -9.62 13.13 -0.18
N ALA A 64 -10.21 14.08 -0.92
CA ALA A 64 -11.19 13.77 -1.96
C ALA A 64 -10.62 12.90 -3.09
N TYR A 65 -9.37 13.13 -3.50
CA TYR A 65 -8.68 12.28 -4.47
C TYR A 65 -8.48 10.85 -3.94
N ASN A 66 -8.13 10.70 -2.66
CA ASN A 66 -7.91 9.40 -2.04
C ASN A 66 -9.15 8.48 -2.03
N LEU A 67 -10.37 9.02 -2.17
CA LEU A 67 -11.57 8.20 -2.37
C LEU A 67 -11.47 7.32 -3.64
N VAL A 68 -10.81 7.81 -4.69
CA VAL A 68 -10.61 7.08 -5.95
C VAL A 68 -9.67 5.87 -5.77
N ARG A 69 -8.78 5.92 -4.78
CA ARG A 69 -7.79 4.86 -4.49
C ARG A 69 -8.34 3.68 -3.71
N SER A 70 -9.54 3.81 -3.13
CA SER A 70 -10.18 2.81 -2.28
C SER A 70 -10.10 1.38 -2.86
N GLY A 71 -10.44 1.18 -4.13
CA GLY A 71 -10.38 -0.14 -4.78
C GLY A 71 -8.99 -0.77 -4.80
N ARG A 72 -7.92 0.02 -5.05
CA ARG A 72 -6.53 -0.45 -5.04
C ARG A 72 -5.98 -0.71 -3.65
N ILE A 73 -6.33 0.15 -2.70
CA ILE A 73 -5.99 0.00 -1.29
C ILE A 73 -6.56 -1.34 -0.79
N LEU A 74 -7.83 -1.62 -1.11
CA LEU A 74 -8.48 -2.87 -0.76
C LEU A 74 -7.87 -4.08 -1.47
N GLN A 75 -7.56 -3.98 -2.76
CA GLN A 75 -6.86 -5.05 -3.48
C GLN A 75 -5.49 -5.38 -2.86
N LEU A 76 -4.68 -4.35 -2.55
CA LEU A 76 -3.35 -4.53 -1.94
C LEU A 76 -3.45 -5.22 -0.57
N VAL A 77 -4.45 -4.89 0.24
CA VAL A 77 -4.67 -5.51 1.55
C VAL A 77 -5.28 -6.90 1.43
N GLU A 78 -6.13 -7.17 0.44
CA GLU A 78 -6.65 -8.52 0.17
C GLU A 78 -5.50 -9.47 -0.24
N GLU A 79 -4.59 -9.00 -1.09
CA GLU A 79 -3.42 -9.76 -1.54
C GLU A 79 -2.39 -9.98 -0.41
N LYS A 80 -2.10 -8.97 0.43
CA LYS A 80 -1.11 -9.08 1.52
C LYS A 80 -1.64 -9.74 2.79
N LEU A 81 -2.83 -9.36 3.25
CA LEU A 81 -3.37 -9.69 4.59
C LEU A 81 -4.66 -10.53 4.53
N GLY A 82 -5.20 -10.78 3.33
CA GLY A 82 -6.35 -11.65 3.11
C GLY A 82 -7.72 -10.95 3.19
N LYS A 83 -8.74 -11.69 2.72
CA LYS A 83 -10.08 -11.15 2.43
C LYS A 83 -10.80 -10.54 3.64
N TYR A 84 -10.64 -11.12 4.84
CA TYR A 84 -11.28 -10.60 6.05
C TYR A 84 -10.68 -9.26 6.48
N VAL A 85 -9.35 -9.12 6.44
CA VAL A 85 -8.66 -7.88 6.78
C VAL A 85 -9.02 -6.77 5.77
N ALA A 86 -9.10 -7.10 4.48
CA ALA A 86 -9.61 -6.19 3.46
C ALA A 86 -11.07 -5.77 3.72
N LYS A 87 -11.93 -6.67 4.19
CA LYS A 87 -13.31 -6.33 4.58
C LYS A 87 -13.34 -5.35 5.76
N VAL A 88 -12.55 -5.59 6.82
CA VAL A 88 -12.43 -4.66 7.96
C VAL A 88 -11.99 -3.27 7.47
N LEU A 89 -10.97 -3.21 6.60
CA LEU A 89 -10.51 -1.94 6.04
C LEU A 89 -11.55 -1.26 5.14
N SER A 90 -12.34 -2.03 4.39
CA SER A 90 -13.46 -1.52 3.58
C SER A 90 -14.52 -0.86 4.45
N THR A 91 -14.84 -1.46 5.59
CA THR A 91 -15.74 -0.87 6.59
C THR A 91 -15.16 0.41 7.19
N ILE A 92 -13.85 0.48 7.47
CA ILE A 92 -13.20 1.71 7.95
C ILE A 92 -13.25 2.82 6.87
N LEU A 93 -12.92 2.50 5.62
CA LEU A 93 -13.01 3.43 4.48
C LEU A 93 -14.42 3.98 4.30
N TYR A 94 -15.44 3.14 4.42
CA TYR A 94 -16.84 3.56 4.28
C TYR A 94 -17.26 4.58 5.35
N HIS A 95 -16.81 4.41 6.59
CA HIS A 95 -17.13 5.32 7.70
C HIS A 95 -16.20 6.55 7.75
N GLY A 96 -15.08 6.56 7.03
CA GLY A 96 -14.05 7.60 7.05
C GLY A 96 -13.16 7.50 8.30
N HIS A 97 -13.74 7.68 9.48
CA HIS A 97 -13.12 7.38 10.77
C HIS A 97 -14.14 6.77 11.75
N VAL A 98 -13.69 5.87 12.62
CA VAL A 98 -14.60 5.00 13.38
C VAL A 98 -14.00 4.59 14.74
N ARG A 99 -14.86 4.44 15.76
CA ARG A 99 -14.46 3.86 17.07
C ARG A 99 -14.39 2.34 16.96
N ILE A 100 -13.40 1.72 17.58
CA ILE A 100 -13.23 0.25 17.58
C ILE A 100 -14.48 -0.46 18.16
N SER A 101 -15.02 0.02 19.28
CA SER A 101 -16.29 -0.44 19.88
C SER A 101 -17.47 -0.47 18.91
N TYR A 102 -17.56 0.51 17.99
CA TYR A 102 -18.63 0.51 16.99
C TYR A 102 -18.42 -0.59 15.94
N LEU A 103 -17.18 -0.88 15.53
CA LEU A 103 -16.88 -1.97 14.60
C LEU A 103 -17.28 -3.35 15.15
N GLU A 104 -17.15 -3.56 16.46
CA GLU A 104 -17.60 -4.79 17.16
C GLU A 104 -19.12 -5.00 17.08
N THR A 105 -19.89 -3.90 17.01
CA THR A 105 -21.35 -3.99 16.87
C THR A 105 -21.79 -4.44 15.47
N LEU A 106 -20.97 -4.20 14.43
CA LEU A 106 -21.37 -4.39 13.04
C LEU A 106 -21.53 -5.88 12.68
N PRO A 107 -22.73 -6.31 12.21
CA PRO A 107 -22.98 -7.72 11.92
C PRO A 107 -22.11 -8.25 10.77
N GLU A 108 -21.66 -7.37 9.86
CA GLU A 108 -20.82 -7.73 8.74
C GLU A 108 -19.39 -8.15 9.13
N LEU A 109 -18.89 -7.68 10.28
CA LEU A 109 -17.55 -8.00 10.77
C LEU A 109 -17.53 -9.15 11.79
N ARG A 110 -18.70 -9.63 12.22
CA ARG A 110 -18.80 -10.83 13.04
C ARG A 110 -18.39 -12.05 12.22
N PRO A 111 -17.70 -13.04 12.83
CA PRO A 111 -17.36 -14.27 12.15
C PRO A 111 -18.65 -14.96 11.71
N GLN A 112 -18.88 -15.05 10.40
CA GLN A 112 -19.96 -15.88 9.88
C GLN A 112 -19.62 -17.33 10.21
N VAL A 113 -20.44 -17.96 11.06
CA VAL A 113 -20.35 -19.39 11.32
C VAL A 113 -20.51 -20.09 9.97
N SER A 114 -19.43 -20.67 9.47
CA SER A 114 -19.49 -21.45 8.24
C SER A 114 -20.25 -22.74 8.54
N ASN A 115 -21.55 -22.74 8.31
CA ASN A 115 -22.40 -23.93 8.29
C ASN A 115 -22.04 -24.83 7.08
N LYS A 116 -20.78 -25.27 7.02
CA LYS A 116 -20.25 -26.30 6.11
C LYS A 116 -20.17 -27.69 6.76
N ALA A 117 -20.60 -27.82 8.02
CA ALA A 117 -20.79 -29.09 8.69
C ALA A 117 -22.08 -29.84 8.25
N GLY A 118 -22.93 -29.24 7.41
CA GLY A 118 -24.25 -29.77 7.05
C GLY A 118 -24.40 -30.37 5.64
N LYS A 119 -23.31 -30.67 4.91
CA LYS A 119 -23.41 -31.21 3.52
C LYS A 119 -22.37 -32.27 3.14
N LEU A 120 -21.85 -32.99 4.12
CA LEU A 120 -20.97 -34.17 3.94
C LEU A 120 -21.66 -35.44 4.50
N ALA A 121 -22.91 -35.66 4.12
CA ALA A 121 -23.69 -36.85 4.50
C ALA A 121 -24.91 -37.08 3.57
N ALA A 122 -24.67 -37.25 2.25
CA ALA A 122 -25.65 -37.80 1.28
C ALA A 122 -25.02 -37.90 -0.13
N ALA A 123 -24.09 -38.84 -0.33
CA ALA A 123 -23.53 -39.17 -1.65
C ALA A 123 -22.99 -40.61 -1.71
N ASN A 124 -23.79 -41.58 -1.23
CA ASN A 124 -23.56 -43.00 -1.47
C ASN A 124 -24.70 -43.52 -2.34
N GLY A 125 -24.39 -44.18 -3.47
CA GLY A 125 -25.30 -45.07 -4.19
C GLY A 125 -26.39 -44.41 -5.05
N LEU A 126 -26.08 -44.20 -6.33
CA LEU A 126 -27.04 -44.36 -7.44
C LEU A 126 -26.30 -45.09 -8.57
N ASN A 127 -26.85 -46.07 -9.28
CA ASN A 127 -27.92 -46.99 -8.88
C ASN A 127 -27.72 -48.28 -9.70
N GLY A 128 -27.97 -49.46 -9.13
CA GLY A 128 -27.91 -50.71 -9.89
C GLY A 128 -29.08 -50.82 -10.87
N ILE A 129 -28.84 -51.35 -12.06
CA ILE A 129 -29.92 -51.75 -12.98
C ILE A 129 -30.48 -53.07 -12.46
N HIS A 130 -31.76 -53.06 -12.10
CA HIS A 130 -32.48 -54.24 -11.61
C HIS A 130 -33.09 -55.01 -12.77
N ASN A 131 -33.19 -56.33 -12.61
CA ASN A 131 -34.01 -57.20 -13.45
C ASN A 131 -35.19 -57.71 -12.61
N ASP A 132 -36.29 -57.99 -13.30
CA ASP A 132 -37.40 -58.91 -13.01
C ASP A 132 -38.30 -58.70 -11.75
N GLU A 133 -39.62 -58.65 -12.03
CA GLU A 133 -40.78 -59.13 -11.23
C GLU A 133 -41.05 -58.48 -9.83
N GLU A 134 -42.28 -58.21 -9.36
CA GLU A 134 -43.68 -58.18 -9.87
C GLU A 134 -44.56 -57.38 -8.84
N GLU A 135 -45.80 -56.97 -9.20
CA GLU A 135 -46.91 -56.46 -8.32
C GLU A 135 -46.69 -55.09 -7.56
N GLU A 136 -47.51 -54.03 -7.74
CA GLU A 136 -48.89 -53.74 -7.23
C GLU A 136 -48.93 -53.54 -5.68
N GLU A 137 -49.53 -52.51 -5.03
CA GLU A 137 -50.63 -51.57 -5.33
C GLU A 137 -50.58 -50.24 -4.47
N ASP A 138 -51.04 -49.12 -5.06
CA ASP A 138 -51.82 -47.97 -4.56
C ASP A 138 -51.82 -47.31 -3.12
N ALA A 139 -51.59 -45.97 -3.13
CA ALA A 139 -52.52 -44.87 -2.75
C ALA A 139 -52.61 -44.16 -1.33
N HIS A 140 -53.00 -42.87 -1.41
CA HIS A 140 -53.48 -41.88 -0.39
C HIS A 140 -52.50 -41.40 0.73
N VAL A 141 -52.20 -40.12 1.04
CA VAL A 141 -52.83 -38.76 1.00
C VAL A 141 -53.50 -38.31 2.33
N THR A 142 -53.24 -37.05 2.75
CA THR A 142 -53.84 -36.27 3.90
C THR A 142 -53.48 -36.73 5.34
N ASP A 143 -53.50 -35.92 6.42
CA ASP A 143 -53.80 -34.47 6.64
C ASP A 143 -53.01 -33.91 7.87
N GLN A 144 -53.29 -32.65 8.24
CA GLN A 144 -52.81 -31.82 9.37
C GLN A 144 -53.07 -32.38 10.79
N GLY A 145 -52.34 -31.85 11.79
CA GLY A 145 -52.66 -32.00 13.21
C GLY A 145 -51.72 -31.23 14.14
N GLU A 146 -52.21 -30.17 14.77
CA GLU A 146 -51.52 -29.42 15.84
C GLU A 146 -51.72 -30.11 17.20
N GLN A 147 -50.72 -30.08 18.08
CA GLN A 147 -50.92 -30.25 19.53
C GLN A 147 -49.73 -29.67 20.33
N GLU A 148 -50.04 -28.69 21.19
CA GLU A 148 -49.15 -28.19 22.25
C GLU A 148 -49.40 -29.01 23.52
N GLU A 149 -48.36 -29.29 24.31
CA GLU A 149 -48.54 -29.73 25.70
C GLU A 149 -47.47 -29.12 26.62
N TYR A 150 -47.92 -28.46 27.69
CA TYR A 150 -47.11 -27.83 28.73
C TYR A 150 -46.99 -28.76 29.94
N ALA A 151 -45.78 -28.98 30.46
CA ALA A 151 -45.56 -29.53 31.80
C ALA A 151 -44.36 -28.87 32.50
N SER A 152 -44.44 -28.75 33.83
CA SER A 152 -43.59 -27.90 34.67
C SER A 152 -42.93 -28.68 35.81
N GLY A 153 -41.76 -28.23 36.28
CA GLY A 153 -41.15 -28.68 37.54
C GLY A 153 -39.63 -28.90 37.50
N GLY A 154 -38.87 -28.12 38.28
CA GLY A 154 -37.44 -28.35 38.57
C GLY A 154 -37.24 -29.16 39.86
N PRO A 155 -36.16 -28.95 40.66
CA PRO A 155 -35.01 -28.05 40.46
C PRO A 155 -33.60 -28.66 40.76
N GLU A 156 -32.57 -27.87 40.47
CA GLU A 156 -31.24 -27.78 41.15
C GLU A 156 -30.49 -29.04 41.64
N ASN A 157 -29.39 -29.40 40.93
CA ASN A 157 -28.02 -29.55 41.47
C ASN A 157 -27.02 -30.04 40.38
N SER A 158 -25.70 -29.92 40.64
CA SER A 158 -24.58 -30.45 39.81
C SER A 158 -24.34 -29.74 38.45
N VAL A 159 -23.34 -28.84 38.32
CA VAL A 159 -21.89 -29.09 38.08
C VAL A 159 -21.56 -29.49 36.62
N ASP A 160 -20.56 -28.79 36.05
CA ASP A 160 -19.85 -28.99 34.76
C ASP A 160 -20.61 -28.85 33.42
N SER A 161 -20.39 -27.71 32.74
CA SER A 161 -20.26 -27.61 31.26
C SER A 161 -19.98 -26.16 30.80
N ASP A 162 -18.72 -25.69 30.84
CA ASP A 162 -18.31 -24.48 30.09
C ASP A 162 -17.79 -24.84 28.67
N TYR A 163 -18.66 -25.47 27.89
CA TYR A 163 -18.45 -25.68 26.44
C TYR A 163 -18.89 -24.43 25.66
N GLY A 164 -18.19 -23.32 25.92
CA GLY A 164 -18.58 -21.98 25.48
C GLY A 164 -17.47 -21.16 24.82
N LYS A 165 -16.48 -21.79 24.16
CA LYS A 165 -15.43 -21.08 23.38
C LYS A 165 -16.08 -20.20 22.29
N ARG A 166 -16.38 -18.95 22.67
CA ARG A 166 -16.82 -17.88 21.78
C ARG A 166 -15.88 -17.86 20.59
N SER A 167 -16.44 -17.98 19.38
CA SER A 167 -15.69 -17.85 18.12
C SER A 167 -14.82 -16.60 18.18
N ALA A 168 -13.51 -16.76 18.39
CA ALA A 168 -12.60 -15.67 18.71
C ALA A 168 -12.75 -14.55 17.68
N SER A 169 -12.92 -13.32 18.15
CA SER A 169 -13.28 -12.18 17.32
C SER A 169 -12.11 -11.81 16.40
N GLN A 170 -12.15 -12.34 15.17
CA GLN A 170 -11.14 -12.13 14.12
C GLN A 170 -10.83 -10.63 13.85
N LEU A 171 -11.73 -9.73 14.27
CA LEU A 171 -11.60 -8.28 14.19
C LEU A 171 -10.33 -7.76 14.88
N HIS A 172 -10.03 -8.17 16.12
CA HIS A 172 -8.88 -7.61 16.86
C HIS A 172 -7.52 -8.02 16.27
N PRO A 173 -7.28 -9.30 15.93
CA PRO A 173 -6.11 -9.70 15.13
C PRO A 173 -6.02 -8.94 13.79
N ALA A 174 -7.13 -8.76 13.07
CA ALA A 174 -7.14 -8.00 11.82
C ALA A 174 -6.79 -6.52 12.01
N LEU A 175 -7.29 -5.87 13.06
CA LEU A 175 -6.95 -4.49 13.40
C LEU A 175 -5.47 -4.35 13.82
N ARG A 176 -4.94 -5.28 14.62
CA ARG A 176 -3.50 -5.32 14.94
C ARG A 176 -2.64 -5.53 13.71
N SER A 177 -3.02 -6.43 12.79
CA SER A 177 -2.33 -6.62 11.51
C SER A 177 -2.33 -5.33 10.67
N LEU A 178 -3.45 -4.61 10.57
CA LEU A 178 -3.50 -3.31 9.89
C LEU A 178 -2.64 -2.24 10.59
N ALA A 179 -2.61 -2.22 11.92
CA ALA A 179 -1.80 -1.29 12.70
C ALA A 179 -0.28 -1.59 12.58
N ALA A 180 0.08 -2.87 12.57
CA ALA A 180 1.44 -3.39 12.40
C ALA A 180 2.09 -2.94 11.09
N TYR A 181 1.32 -2.99 10.00
CA TYR A 181 1.73 -2.46 8.69
C TYR A 181 1.59 -0.93 8.58
N GLY A 182 1.08 -0.25 9.61
CA GLY A 182 0.83 1.19 9.63
C GLY A 182 -0.30 1.65 8.71
N TYR A 183 -1.13 0.73 8.21
CA TYR A 183 -2.22 0.97 7.26
C TYR A 183 -3.44 1.66 7.90
N ILE A 184 -3.60 1.52 9.22
CA ILE A 184 -4.52 2.33 10.03
C ILE A 184 -3.75 3.19 11.01
N MET A 185 -4.34 4.32 11.39
CA MET A 185 -3.79 5.27 12.35
C MET A 185 -4.87 5.77 13.31
N ARG A 186 -4.47 6.07 14.55
CA ARG A 186 -5.30 6.79 15.52
C ARG A 186 -5.56 8.21 15.02
N VAL A 187 -6.82 8.63 15.06
CA VAL A 187 -7.21 10.00 14.70
C VAL A 187 -6.82 10.99 15.80
N ARG A 188 -6.28 12.14 15.38
CA ARG A 188 -5.93 13.31 16.21
C ARG A 188 -6.66 14.54 15.67
N ASP A 189 -6.91 15.53 16.51
CA ASP A 189 -7.57 16.78 16.10
C ASP A 189 -6.78 17.52 15.00
N ALA A 190 -5.45 17.45 15.06
CA ALA A 190 -4.52 17.94 14.04
C ALA A 190 -4.77 17.37 12.63
N HIS A 191 -5.35 16.17 12.49
CA HIS A 191 -5.64 15.57 11.18
C HIS A 191 -6.79 16.24 10.41
N PHE A 192 -7.53 17.12 11.10
CA PHE A 192 -8.63 17.91 10.55
C PHE A 192 -8.28 19.40 10.38
N GLN A 193 -7.04 19.82 10.62
CA GLN A 193 -6.55 21.16 10.35
C GLN A 193 -5.84 21.21 9.00
N SER A 194 -5.79 22.38 8.35
CA SER A 194 -5.02 22.51 7.11
C SER A 194 -3.51 22.46 7.41
N PRO A 195 -2.65 22.10 6.44
CA PRO A 195 -1.20 22.17 6.63
C PRO A 195 -0.71 23.58 7.00
N ALA A 196 -1.38 24.63 6.52
CA ALA A 196 -1.05 26.01 6.87
C ALA A 196 -1.44 26.35 8.32
N ASP A 197 -2.64 25.96 8.77
CA ASP A 197 -3.07 26.13 10.17
C ASP A 197 -2.14 25.38 11.14
N LEU A 198 -1.67 24.18 10.76
CA LEU A 198 -0.74 23.39 11.57
C LEU A 198 0.64 24.07 11.70
N VAL A 199 1.13 24.69 10.63
CA VAL A 199 2.37 25.48 10.68
C VAL A 199 2.17 26.73 11.55
N GLU A 200 1.05 27.44 11.41
CA GLU A 200 0.78 28.65 12.20
C GLU A 200 0.59 28.35 13.70
N ASP A 201 -0.10 27.26 14.06
CA ASP A 201 -0.20 26.78 15.45
C ASP A 201 1.18 26.37 16.00
N ALA A 202 1.98 25.67 15.20
CA ALA A 202 3.33 25.27 15.57
C ALA A 202 4.27 26.46 15.77
N GLU A 203 4.28 27.44 14.85
CA GLU A 203 5.08 28.66 14.96
C GLU A 203 4.71 29.46 16.21
N ARG A 204 3.41 29.61 16.48
CA ARG A 204 2.87 30.27 17.68
C ARG A 204 3.29 29.54 18.95
N ALA A 205 3.15 28.21 19.00
CA ALA A 205 3.54 27.40 20.14
C ALA A 205 5.06 27.44 20.39
N VAL A 206 5.87 27.25 19.34
CA VAL A 206 7.34 27.23 19.42
C VAL A 206 7.91 28.59 19.80
N SER A 207 7.38 29.68 19.22
CA SER A 207 7.79 31.05 19.56
C SER A 207 7.48 31.44 21.02
N SER A 208 6.49 30.79 21.64
CA SER A 208 6.14 31.02 23.04
C SER A 208 7.09 30.36 24.04
N ARG A 209 7.90 29.38 23.60
CA ARG A 209 8.83 28.64 24.48
C ARG A 209 9.95 29.55 24.99
N SER A 210 10.36 29.33 26.24
CA SER A 210 11.37 30.14 26.93
C SER A 210 12.77 30.06 26.30
N ASP A 211 13.12 28.92 25.70
CA ASP A 211 14.40 28.69 25.01
C ASP A 211 14.48 29.42 23.66
N VAL A 212 13.38 29.44 22.89
CA VAL A 212 13.31 30.11 21.57
C VAL A 212 13.17 31.63 21.72
N ARG A 213 12.36 32.10 22.67
CA ARG A 213 12.05 33.54 22.86
C ARG A 213 13.27 34.45 23.10
N GLY A 214 14.37 33.89 23.59
CA GLY A 214 15.64 34.62 23.79
C GLY A 214 16.51 34.74 22.53
N LEU A 215 16.27 33.94 21.49
CA LEU A 215 17.07 33.91 20.27
C LEU A 215 16.72 35.09 19.36
N LYS A 216 17.67 35.50 18.50
CA LYS A 216 17.50 36.57 17.52
C LYS A 216 18.18 36.24 16.19
N GLY A 217 17.66 36.80 15.09
CA GLY A 217 18.22 36.62 13.75
C GLY A 217 18.13 35.17 13.25
N LYS A 218 19.12 34.73 12.46
CA LYS A 218 19.11 33.41 11.80
C LYS A 218 18.87 32.23 12.77
N LYS A 219 19.46 32.28 13.97
CA LYS A 219 19.29 31.24 15.00
C LYS A 219 17.86 31.12 15.54
N PHE A 220 17.10 32.23 15.54
CA PHE A 220 15.68 32.23 15.93
C PHE A 220 14.85 31.51 14.86
N GLN A 221 15.10 31.80 13.58
CA GLN A 221 14.43 31.13 12.48
C GLN A 221 14.74 29.63 12.45
N GLU A 222 16.01 29.25 12.53
CA GLU A 222 16.43 27.82 12.54
C GLU A 222 15.80 27.04 13.72
N ALA A 223 15.65 27.67 14.88
CA ALA A 223 14.99 27.08 16.04
C ALA A 223 13.47 26.97 15.87
N ILE A 224 12.84 27.94 15.19
CA ILE A 224 11.42 27.86 14.80
C ILE A 224 11.22 26.73 13.79
N ASP A 225 11.96 26.71 12.68
CA ASP A 225 11.78 25.75 11.59
C ASP A 225 11.90 24.29 12.10
N ALA A 226 12.93 24.00 12.90
CA ALA A 226 13.14 22.69 13.50
C ALA A 226 12.10 22.35 14.60
N GLY A 227 11.67 23.36 15.37
CA GLY A 227 10.60 23.23 16.36
C GLY A 227 9.25 22.94 15.72
N VAL A 228 8.96 23.57 14.58
CA VAL A 228 7.73 23.40 13.79
C VAL A 228 7.65 22.00 13.20
N GLU A 229 8.72 21.50 12.56
CA GLU A 229 8.75 20.12 12.05
C GLU A 229 8.49 19.11 13.18
N THR A 230 9.11 19.33 14.35
CA THR A 230 8.95 18.47 15.53
C THR A 230 7.53 18.51 16.10
N TYR A 231 6.98 19.72 16.28
CA TYR A 231 5.63 19.92 16.84
C TYR A 231 4.54 19.35 15.93
N ILE A 232 4.62 19.59 14.62
CA ILE A 232 3.67 19.02 13.65
C ILE A 232 3.76 17.49 13.69
N LYS A 233 4.98 16.92 13.70
CA LYS A 233 5.17 15.47 13.78
C LYS A 233 4.54 14.87 15.04
N GLU A 234 4.74 15.47 16.21
CA GLU A 234 4.16 15.02 17.47
C GLU A 234 2.61 15.10 17.46
N LYS A 235 2.06 16.25 17.05
CA LYS A 235 0.60 16.48 16.98
C LYS A 235 -0.11 15.60 15.97
N THR A 236 0.55 15.30 14.85
CA THR A 236 0.02 14.43 13.79
C THR A 236 0.33 12.95 13.99
N ASP A 237 1.06 12.55 15.05
CA ASP A 237 1.39 11.15 15.28
C ASP A 237 0.15 10.32 15.67
N GLY A 238 -0.36 9.63 14.66
CA GLY A 238 -1.42 8.63 14.77
C GLY A 238 -0.88 7.20 14.81
N THR A 239 0.43 6.98 14.95
CA THR A 239 1.00 5.63 15.01
C THR A 239 0.40 4.89 16.20
N ILE A 240 -0.19 3.73 15.94
CA ILE A 240 -0.74 2.87 16.98
C ILE A 240 0.40 1.98 17.48
N PRO A 241 0.80 2.06 18.76
CA PRO A 241 1.82 1.17 19.30
C PRO A 241 1.41 -0.29 19.12
N GLN A 242 2.33 -1.12 18.67
CA GLN A 242 2.18 -2.58 18.59
C GLN A 242 3.41 -3.21 19.23
N GLY A 243 3.25 -4.42 19.76
CA GLY A 243 4.38 -5.22 20.23
C GLY A 243 5.34 -5.57 19.08
N PRO A 244 6.56 -6.06 19.40
CA PRO A 244 7.52 -6.48 18.39
C PRO A 244 6.91 -7.49 17.42
N LEU A 245 6.96 -7.17 16.13
CA LEU A 245 6.35 -7.94 15.06
C LEU A 245 7.16 -9.20 14.69
N ALA A 246 7.23 -10.14 15.62
CA ALA A 246 7.80 -11.46 15.40
C ALA A 246 6.92 -12.25 14.39
N GLY A 247 7.29 -12.21 13.10
CA GLY A 247 6.63 -12.97 12.03
C GLY A 247 5.51 -12.23 11.26
N ALA A 248 5.44 -10.89 11.32
CA ALA A 248 4.37 -10.15 10.65
C ALA A 248 4.31 -10.29 9.13
N LEU A 249 5.38 -10.73 8.46
CA LEU A 249 5.33 -11.26 7.11
C LEU A 249 4.75 -12.70 7.14
N SER A 250 3.52 -12.79 7.62
CA SER A 250 2.75 -14.02 7.70
C SER A 250 2.49 -14.53 6.30
N ARG A 251 3.17 -15.63 5.95
CA ARG A 251 3.09 -16.26 4.63
C ARG A 251 1.65 -16.59 4.28
N GLY A 252 1.25 -16.29 3.04
CA GLY A 252 -0.08 -16.61 2.52
C GLY A 252 -0.46 -18.06 2.81
N ILE A 253 -1.63 -18.26 3.42
CA ILE A 253 -2.06 -19.53 4.01
C ILE A 253 -2.13 -20.64 2.95
N LYS A 254 -1.04 -21.40 2.78
CA LYS A 254 -1.03 -22.70 2.08
C LYS A 254 -1.94 -23.64 2.87
N ARG A 255 -2.98 -24.19 2.23
CA ARG A 255 -3.89 -25.18 2.86
C ARG A 255 -3.09 -26.42 3.25
N ARG A 256 -3.02 -26.74 4.55
CA ARG A 256 -2.35 -27.95 5.02
C ARG A 256 -3.22 -29.17 4.74
N ALA A 257 -2.78 -30.04 3.83
CA ALA A 257 -3.34 -31.38 3.68
C ALA A 257 -3.03 -32.22 4.93
N GLY A 258 -3.88 -33.22 5.22
CA GLY A 258 -3.92 -33.87 6.53
C GLY A 258 -2.96 -35.03 6.73
N GLN A 259 -2.94 -35.49 7.99
CA GLN A 259 -2.59 -36.85 8.45
C GLN A 259 -1.19 -37.39 8.13
N SER A 260 -0.32 -37.39 9.14
CA SER A 260 0.09 -38.65 9.77
C SER A 260 0.61 -38.39 11.18
N ALA A 261 0.34 -39.31 12.11
CA ALA A 261 0.78 -39.25 13.49
C ALA A 261 1.62 -40.48 13.82
N THR A 262 2.84 -40.29 14.32
CA THR A 262 3.65 -41.34 14.96
C THR A 262 4.42 -40.77 16.14
N ASN A 263 4.45 -41.53 17.23
CA ASN A 263 5.07 -41.13 18.50
C ASN A 263 6.60 -41.20 18.45
N SER A 264 7.27 -40.31 19.19
CA SER A 264 8.53 -40.64 19.86
C SER A 264 8.66 -39.85 21.15
N SER A 265 9.00 -40.52 22.25
CA SER A 265 9.11 -39.95 23.60
C SER A 265 10.53 -40.06 24.15
N SER A 266 10.78 -39.35 25.26
CA SER A 266 11.90 -39.58 26.20
C SER A 266 13.28 -39.15 25.68
N LYS A 267 14.06 -38.30 26.36
CA LYS A 267 14.48 -38.37 27.77
C LYS A 267 14.95 -37.00 28.28
N ARG A 268 14.74 -36.74 29.57
CA ARG A 268 15.31 -35.62 30.35
C ARG A 268 16.46 -36.19 31.19
N VAL A 269 17.65 -35.59 31.15
CA VAL A 269 18.83 -35.97 31.96
C VAL A 269 19.19 -34.82 32.89
N LYS A 270 19.83 -35.13 34.03
CA LYS A 270 19.86 -34.32 35.25
C LYS A 270 21.28 -33.91 35.66
N LEU A 271 21.42 -32.62 35.92
CA LEU A 271 22.38 -31.87 36.75
C LEU A 271 23.45 -32.63 37.58
N GLU A 272 24.71 -32.23 37.39
CA GLU A 272 25.85 -32.18 38.34
C GLU A 272 26.84 -31.07 37.85
N HIS A 273 27.75 -30.44 38.61
CA HIS A 273 27.78 -29.96 40.02
C HIS A 273 29.04 -29.07 40.23
N LEU A 274 28.93 -27.82 40.75
CA LEU A 274 30.06 -26.97 41.19
C LEU A 274 29.66 -26.03 42.35
N PRO A 275 30.48 -25.85 43.42
CA PRO A 275 30.08 -25.14 44.64
C PRO A 275 30.72 -23.75 44.86
N GLU A 276 30.01 -22.95 45.66
CA GLU A 276 30.46 -21.97 46.68
C GLU A 276 31.47 -20.86 46.33
N GLY A 277 30.94 -19.63 46.35
CA GLY A 277 31.65 -18.39 46.63
C GLY A 277 30.66 -17.39 47.22
N ASP A 278 30.94 -16.86 48.41
CA ASP A 278 30.05 -15.96 49.16
C ASP A 278 29.93 -14.56 48.52
N GLU A 279 28.80 -13.89 48.79
CA GLU A 279 28.66 -12.46 49.19
C GLU A 279 27.31 -11.85 48.77
N ASP A 280 26.41 -11.78 49.77
CA ASP A 280 25.44 -10.71 50.06
C ASP A 280 24.39 -10.17 49.05
N ALA A 281 23.19 -10.01 49.63
CA ALA A 281 22.15 -8.99 49.40
C ALA A 281 20.97 -9.27 48.45
N ASP A 282 19.80 -9.29 49.10
CA ASP A 282 18.47 -8.88 48.65
C ASP A 282 17.72 -9.73 47.59
N ASP A 283 16.92 -10.63 48.16
CA ASP A 283 15.92 -11.53 47.60
C ASP A 283 14.66 -10.77 47.14
N ASP A 284 14.31 -10.85 45.85
CA ASP A 284 13.01 -10.36 45.31
C ASP A 284 12.65 -11.14 44.01
N ASP A 285 12.32 -12.42 44.19
CA ASP A 285 11.92 -13.35 43.11
C ASP A 285 10.58 -12.96 42.45
N PHE A 286 10.61 -12.52 41.18
CA PHE A 286 9.41 -12.45 40.33
C PHE A 286 9.66 -12.90 38.87
N TYR A 287 9.91 -14.20 38.68
CA TYR A 287 9.84 -14.83 37.35
C TYR A 287 8.41 -15.26 37.00
N GLY A 288 7.61 -14.29 36.53
CA GLY A 288 6.31 -14.53 35.90
C GLY A 288 6.38 -14.54 34.37
N ASP A 289 7.02 -15.55 33.76
CA ASP A 289 7.03 -15.76 32.30
C ASP A 289 5.70 -16.41 31.83
N ASP A 290 4.61 -15.65 31.95
CA ASP A 290 3.37 -15.98 31.26
C ASP A 290 3.54 -15.67 29.77
N TYR A 291 3.68 -16.70 28.95
CA TYR A 291 3.51 -16.64 27.49
C TYR A 291 2.07 -16.27 27.14
N VAL A 292 1.70 -15.02 27.37
CA VAL A 292 0.45 -14.46 26.87
C VAL A 292 0.53 -14.45 25.35
N ASP A 293 -0.28 -15.31 24.73
CA ASP A 293 -0.54 -15.33 23.30
C ASP A 293 -0.93 -13.91 22.83
N GLY A 294 0.06 -13.18 22.32
CA GLY A 294 -0.03 -11.75 22.02
C GLY A 294 -1.11 -11.44 20.99
N ASP A 295 -1.55 -12.45 20.24
CA ASP A 295 -2.61 -12.34 19.23
C ASP A 295 -4.02 -12.15 19.83
N ASN A 296 -4.18 -12.20 21.16
CA ASN A 296 -5.46 -11.92 21.84
C ASN A 296 -5.54 -10.59 22.62
N THR A 297 -4.49 -9.77 22.63
CA THR A 297 -4.51 -8.43 23.29
C THR A 297 -5.53 -7.47 22.64
N LEU A 298 -6.59 -7.05 23.33
CA LEU A 298 -7.66 -6.26 22.68
C LEU A 298 -7.23 -4.81 22.38
N MET A 299 -7.63 -4.32 21.20
CA MET A 299 -7.63 -2.90 20.82
C MET A 299 -8.36 -2.04 21.88
N ASP A 300 -7.91 -0.82 22.22
CA ASP A 300 -8.71 0.11 23.03
C ASP A 300 -10.07 0.38 22.33
N PRO A 301 -11.21 -0.05 22.92
CA PRO A 301 -12.52 0.07 22.28
C PRO A 301 -12.95 1.53 22.06
N ASN A 302 -12.39 2.49 22.78
CA ASN A 302 -12.70 3.91 22.64
C ASN A 302 -11.83 4.61 21.58
N MET A 303 -10.76 3.97 21.10
CA MET A 303 -9.87 4.55 20.11
C MET A 303 -10.60 4.78 18.77
N ILE A 304 -10.46 5.99 18.24
CA ILE A 304 -10.93 6.36 16.89
C ILE A 304 -9.79 6.08 15.92
N ILE A 305 -10.05 5.24 14.91
CA ILE A 305 -9.11 4.86 13.87
C ILE A 305 -9.57 5.36 12.49
N SER A 306 -8.61 5.58 11.60
CA SER A 306 -8.82 5.93 10.19
C SER A 306 -7.72 5.31 9.31
N VAL A 307 -7.90 5.39 7.99
CA VAL A 307 -6.95 4.87 7.00
C VAL A 307 -5.74 5.80 6.84
N ASN A 308 -4.53 5.24 6.90
CA ASN A 308 -3.28 5.96 6.68
C ASN A 308 -2.90 5.96 5.19
N TYR A 309 -3.43 6.93 4.44
CA TYR A 309 -3.15 7.06 3.00
C TYR A 309 -1.67 7.24 2.65
N GLN A 310 -0.87 7.91 3.49
CA GLN A 310 0.57 8.10 3.24
C GLN A 310 1.34 6.77 3.27
N LYS A 311 0.97 5.85 4.17
CA LYS A 311 1.55 4.50 4.19
C LYS A 311 1.14 3.68 2.97
N PHE A 312 -0.09 3.85 2.48
CA PHE A 312 -0.52 3.23 1.23
C PHE A 312 0.21 3.76 0.00
N GLU A 313 0.59 5.05 -0.04
CA GLU A 313 1.45 5.58 -1.10
C GLU A 313 2.83 4.89 -1.10
N VAL A 314 3.43 4.63 0.07
CA VAL A 314 4.68 3.84 0.20
C VAL A 314 4.50 2.41 -0.31
N ALA A 315 3.42 1.73 0.11
CA ALA A 315 3.15 0.36 -0.32
C ALA A 315 2.89 0.26 -1.83
N LEU A 316 2.16 1.22 -2.42
CA LEU A 316 1.90 1.30 -3.85
C LEU A 316 3.17 1.61 -4.65
N ARG A 317 4.03 2.53 -4.16
CA ARG A 317 5.35 2.82 -4.75
C ARG A 317 6.20 1.56 -4.78
N ASN A 318 6.32 0.87 -3.64
CA ASN A 318 7.12 -0.34 -3.53
C ASN A 318 6.60 -1.44 -4.48
N ARG A 319 5.27 -1.63 -4.57
CA ARG A 319 4.66 -2.54 -5.56
C ARG A 319 4.97 -2.14 -7.01
N ARG A 320 4.99 -0.84 -7.33
CA ARG A 320 5.35 -0.36 -8.67
C ARG A 320 6.83 -0.58 -8.99
N LEU A 321 7.72 -0.43 -8.01
CA LEU A 321 9.15 -0.71 -8.13
C LEU A 321 9.44 -2.20 -8.30
N ALA A 322 8.75 -3.08 -7.55
CA ALA A 322 8.86 -4.53 -7.73
C ALA A 322 8.47 -4.98 -9.16
N ARG A 323 7.36 -4.45 -9.70
CA ARG A 323 6.97 -4.67 -11.11
C ARG A 323 8.02 -4.15 -12.12
N LEU A 324 8.72 -3.06 -11.82
CA LEU A 324 9.79 -2.55 -12.69
C LEU A 324 11.03 -3.46 -12.63
N ALA A 325 11.38 -3.98 -11.45
CA ALA A 325 12.45 -4.97 -11.32
C ALA A 325 12.12 -6.28 -12.06
N GLU A 326 10.89 -6.78 -11.97
CA GLU A 326 10.41 -7.96 -12.72
C GLU A 326 10.50 -7.76 -14.25
N GLN A 327 10.30 -6.53 -14.74
CA GLN A 327 10.43 -6.19 -16.17
C GLN A 327 11.88 -6.02 -16.65
N CYS A 328 12.85 -5.86 -15.74
CA CYS A 328 14.25 -5.58 -16.07
C CYS A 328 15.23 -6.67 -15.63
N THR A 329 14.82 -7.61 -14.79
CA THR A 329 15.65 -8.67 -14.21
C THR A 329 14.92 -10.03 -14.25
N SER A 330 15.33 -11.02 -13.45
CA SER A 330 14.60 -12.28 -13.32
C SER A 330 13.45 -12.18 -12.30
N ARG A 331 12.46 -13.09 -12.40
CA ARG A 331 11.35 -13.18 -11.44
C ARG A 331 11.82 -13.50 -10.02
N VAL A 332 12.82 -14.36 -9.86
CA VAL A 332 13.41 -14.70 -8.54
C VAL A 332 14.11 -13.47 -7.96
N THR A 333 14.88 -12.76 -8.79
CA THR A 333 15.56 -11.51 -8.40
C THR A 333 14.55 -10.41 -8.01
N SER A 334 13.41 -10.30 -8.70
CA SER A 334 12.36 -9.35 -8.31
C SER A 334 11.66 -9.72 -7.00
N GLN A 335 11.55 -11.00 -6.65
CA GLN A 335 11.06 -11.45 -5.34
C GLN A 335 12.03 -11.14 -4.21
N VAL A 336 13.34 -11.29 -4.44
CA VAL A 336 14.40 -10.81 -3.52
C VAL A 336 14.26 -9.30 -3.29
N TYR A 337 14.02 -8.53 -4.36
CA TYR A 337 13.79 -7.09 -4.26
C TYR A 337 12.50 -6.74 -3.51
N GLU A 338 11.42 -7.50 -3.71
CA GLU A 338 10.15 -7.32 -2.98
C GLU A 338 10.31 -7.58 -1.48
N ALA A 339 11.10 -8.58 -1.07
CA ALA A 339 11.43 -8.83 0.33
C ALA A 339 12.20 -7.66 0.97
N LEU A 340 13.24 -7.15 0.29
CA LEU A 340 13.97 -5.94 0.71
C LEU A 340 13.01 -4.74 0.86
N LEU A 341 12.16 -4.50 -0.14
CA LEU A 341 11.18 -3.43 -0.12
C LEU A 341 10.14 -3.60 1.00
N GLY A 342 9.78 -4.83 1.37
CA GLY A 342 8.89 -5.13 2.50
C GLY A 342 9.46 -4.68 3.85
N ARG A 343 10.74 -4.98 4.13
CA ARG A 343 11.42 -4.50 5.35
C ARG A 343 11.60 -2.98 5.36
N ILE A 344 11.85 -2.38 4.21
CA ILE A 344 11.90 -0.91 4.08
C ILE A 344 10.50 -0.29 4.27
N GLU A 345 9.44 -0.91 3.75
CA GLU A 345 8.05 -0.45 3.89
C GLU A 345 7.69 -0.27 5.36
N LEU A 346 7.95 -1.27 6.21
CA LEU A 346 7.67 -1.22 7.65
C LEU A 346 8.27 0.03 8.31
N LYS A 347 9.55 0.34 8.04
CA LYS A 347 10.28 1.49 8.61
C LYS A 347 9.99 2.84 7.95
N THR A 348 9.33 2.86 6.78
CA THR A 348 9.08 4.09 6.00
C THR A 348 7.64 4.60 6.22
N PRO A 349 7.42 5.79 6.80
CA PRO A 349 6.06 6.30 7.05
C PRO A 349 5.38 6.91 5.82
N ALA A 350 6.14 7.61 4.96
CA ALA A 350 5.63 8.34 3.79
C ALA A 350 6.66 8.36 2.64
N CYS A 351 6.21 8.58 1.41
CA CYS A 351 7.09 8.66 0.23
C CYS A 351 7.98 9.92 0.23
N ARG A 352 7.42 11.07 0.59
CA ARG A 352 8.08 12.38 0.59
C ARG A 352 7.88 13.09 1.93
N LYS A 353 8.84 13.94 2.30
CA LYS A 353 8.74 14.83 3.48
C LYS A 353 7.98 16.12 3.17
N GLN A 354 8.18 16.68 1.97
CA GLN A 354 7.55 17.90 1.51
C GLN A 354 6.46 17.56 0.47
N PRO A 355 5.38 18.35 0.37
CA PRO A 355 4.28 18.08 -0.55
C PRO A 355 4.65 18.38 -2.01
N GLU A 356 5.50 19.39 -2.25
CA GLU A 356 5.93 19.76 -3.59
C GLU A 356 7.13 18.91 -4.04
N ARG A 357 7.19 18.64 -5.35
CA ARG A 357 8.31 17.92 -5.96
C ARG A 357 9.42 18.93 -6.30
N VAL A 358 10.59 18.75 -5.68
CA VAL A 358 11.82 19.44 -6.08
C VAL A 358 12.11 19.14 -7.57
N PRO A 359 12.44 20.16 -8.40
CA PRO A 359 12.68 19.97 -9.83
C PRO A 359 13.81 18.99 -10.16
N GLU A 360 13.72 18.32 -11.31
CA GLU A 360 14.74 17.38 -11.75
C GLU A 360 16.07 18.09 -12.08
N GLY A 361 17.13 17.69 -11.38
CA GLY A 361 18.47 18.32 -11.44
C GLY A 361 18.88 19.03 -10.15
N GLU A 362 17.91 19.48 -9.34
CA GLU A 362 18.12 20.01 -7.98
C GLU A 362 17.95 18.92 -6.91
N GLU A 363 17.87 17.66 -7.35
CA GLU A 363 17.48 16.53 -6.52
C GLU A 363 18.68 15.87 -5.82
N ASN A 364 18.87 16.15 -4.52
CA ASN A 364 19.73 15.34 -3.66
C ASN A 364 19.29 13.86 -3.66
N GLU A 365 20.27 12.95 -3.58
CA GLU A 365 20.07 11.51 -3.43
C GLU A 365 19.28 11.21 -2.14
N GLN A 366 18.33 10.28 -2.22
CA GLN A 366 17.51 9.88 -1.07
C GLN A 366 17.45 8.36 -0.96
N TYR A 367 18.33 7.83 -0.11
CA TYR A 367 18.37 6.42 0.24
C TYR A 367 17.30 6.04 1.26
N SER A 368 16.87 4.78 1.21
CA SER A 368 16.07 4.16 2.27
C SER A 368 16.87 3.97 3.56
N VAL A 369 16.17 3.56 4.62
CA VAL A 369 16.83 2.87 5.74
C VAL A 369 17.53 1.62 5.19
N ALA A 370 18.78 1.41 5.59
CA ALA A 370 19.53 0.21 5.22
C ALA A 370 19.04 -1.01 6.02
N ILE A 371 18.87 -2.14 5.36
CA ILE A 371 18.41 -3.41 5.93
C ILE A 371 19.57 -4.42 5.89
N PRO A 372 19.97 -5.03 7.02
CA PRO A 372 21.05 -6.01 7.03
C PRO A 372 20.62 -7.32 6.37
N LEU A 373 21.55 -7.97 5.67
CA LEU A 373 21.28 -9.12 4.79
C LEU A 373 20.49 -10.26 5.45
N HIS A 374 20.83 -10.61 6.70
CA HIS A 374 20.17 -11.70 7.44
C HIS A 374 18.66 -11.46 7.64
N THR A 375 18.25 -10.20 7.86
CA THR A 375 16.84 -9.83 8.08
C THR A 375 16.00 -10.02 6.82
N ILE A 376 16.60 -9.92 5.63
CA ILE A 376 15.95 -10.13 4.33
C ILE A 376 15.77 -11.64 4.09
N LEU A 377 16.79 -12.45 4.43
CA LEU A 377 16.77 -13.90 4.22
C LEU A 377 15.61 -14.59 4.96
N ASP A 378 15.27 -14.11 6.15
CA ASP A 378 14.20 -14.70 6.97
C ASP A 378 12.78 -14.49 6.37
N ASP A 379 12.62 -13.51 5.46
CA ASP A 379 11.34 -13.19 4.80
C ASP A 379 11.09 -13.99 3.53
N ILE A 380 12.16 -14.39 2.85
CA ILE A 380 12.10 -15.11 1.57
C ILE A 380 11.46 -16.48 1.80
N ASP A 381 10.64 -16.95 0.85
CA ASP A 381 10.05 -18.30 0.93
C ASP A 381 11.21 -19.32 0.98
N PRO A 382 11.32 -20.18 2.02
CA PRO A 382 12.35 -21.21 2.09
C PRO A 382 12.23 -22.22 0.95
N ASP A 383 11.05 -22.34 0.35
CA ASP A 383 10.79 -23.17 -0.84
C ASP A 383 11.27 -22.50 -2.15
N LEU A 384 11.62 -21.20 -2.14
CA LEU A 384 12.12 -20.49 -3.32
C LEU A 384 13.56 -20.92 -3.63
N ASP A 385 13.77 -21.47 -4.81
CA ASP A 385 15.11 -21.70 -5.37
C ASP A 385 15.72 -20.37 -5.80
N LEU A 386 16.83 -19.98 -5.16
CA LEU A 386 17.58 -18.78 -5.52
C LEU A 386 18.63 -19.07 -6.60
N SER A 387 18.94 -20.33 -6.87
CA SER A 387 19.96 -20.73 -7.84
C SER A 387 19.45 -20.72 -9.29
N GLU A 388 18.15 -20.94 -9.52
CA GLU A 388 17.52 -21.08 -10.86
C GLU A 388 17.88 -19.94 -11.83
N SER A 389 17.96 -18.69 -11.35
CA SER A 389 18.27 -17.52 -12.18
C SER A 389 19.72 -17.04 -12.10
N MET A 390 20.58 -17.71 -11.33
CA MET A 390 22.02 -17.42 -11.24
C MET A 390 22.80 -18.24 -12.29
N ALA A 391 22.77 -17.78 -13.54
CA ALA A 391 23.49 -18.42 -14.63
C ALA A 391 25.03 -18.35 -14.42
N GLY A 392 25.67 -19.51 -14.24
CA GLY A 392 27.13 -19.66 -14.40
C GLY A 392 27.97 -19.69 -13.12
N VAL A 393 27.40 -19.98 -11.96
CA VAL A 393 28.18 -20.21 -10.72
C VAL A 393 28.17 -21.71 -10.40
N ASP A 394 29.17 -22.44 -10.90
CA ASP A 394 29.45 -23.79 -10.40
C ASP A 394 29.79 -23.70 -8.90
N PRO A 395 29.04 -24.36 -7.99
CA PRO A 395 29.36 -24.34 -6.57
C PRO A 395 30.71 -25.00 -6.26
N ALA A 396 31.29 -25.74 -7.22
CA ALA A 396 32.64 -26.30 -7.14
C ALA A 396 33.76 -25.22 -7.20
N ASN A 397 33.49 -24.02 -7.73
CA ASN A 397 34.49 -22.94 -7.83
C ASN A 397 34.47 -21.95 -6.64
N LEU A 398 33.83 -22.33 -5.52
CA LEU A 398 33.72 -21.52 -4.29
C LEU A 398 35.04 -21.32 -3.51
N LEU A 399 36.21 -21.54 -4.11
CA LEU A 399 37.55 -21.33 -3.51
C LEU A 399 38.60 -20.78 -4.49
N SER A 400 38.25 -19.86 -5.41
CA SER A 400 39.28 -19.17 -6.20
C SER A 400 38.89 -17.76 -6.67
N ASN A 401 39.15 -16.75 -5.82
CA ASN A 401 39.77 -15.49 -6.29
C ASN A 401 40.20 -14.57 -5.13
N GLY A 402 41.51 -14.56 -4.84
CA GLY A 402 42.25 -13.33 -4.57
C GLY A 402 42.13 -12.66 -3.20
N HIS A 403 42.85 -13.18 -2.19
CA HIS A 403 43.58 -12.28 -1.29
C HIS A 403 44.93 -12.88 -0.81
N MET A 404 46.00 -12.29 -1.34
CA MET A 404 47.39 -12.27 -0.84
C MET A 404 47.96 -13.47 -0.07
N GLY A 405 48.71 -14.29 -0.82
CA GLY A 405 50.13 -14.57 -0.57
C GLY A 405 50.61 -14.88 0.85
N LEU A 406 50.87 -16.16 1.09
CA LEU A 406 51.96 -16.66 1.94
C LEU A 406 52.39 -18.02 1.38
N ASN A 407 53.63 -18.13 0.91
CA ASN A 407 54.25 -19.44 0.70
C ASN A 407 54.63 -20.00 2.07
N GLY A 408 54.11 -21.17 2.41
CA GLY A 408 54.43 -21.87 3.64
C GLY A 408 53.94 -23.30 3.54
N ASP A 409 54.84 -24.19 3.11
CA ASP A 409 54.61 -25.63 3.20
C ASP A 409 54.40 -26.00 4.67
N GLY A 410 53.23 -26.56 4.99
CA GLY A 410 52.79 -26.87 6.34
C GLY A 410 51.91 -28.11 6.29
N ASP A 411 52.57 -29.27 6.31
CA ASP A 411 51.95 -30.58 6.45
C ASP A 411 51.19 -30.65 7.79
N GLY A 412 49.98 -31.22 7.77
CA GLY A 412 49.06 -31.16 8.91
C GLY A 412 47.85 -32.05 8.72
N ASP A 413 48.01 -33.33 9.04
CA ASP A 413 46.90 -34.25 9.29
C ASP A 413 46.02 -33.71 10.44
N ASP A 414 44.70 -33.89 10.34
CA ASP A 414 43.82 -34.14 11.50
C ASP A 414 42.44 -34.63 11.02
N ASP A 415 42.29 -35.96 11.10
CA ASP A 415 41.14 -36.81 11.42
C ASP A 415 39.67 -36.44 11.09
N ASP A 416 38.95 -37.47 10.65
CA ASP A 416 37.51 -37.51 10.39
C ASP A 416 36.64 -37.41 11.67
N ASP A 417 35.52 -36.66 11.60
CA ASP A 417 34.35 -36.85 12.48
C ASP A 417 33.02 -36.80 11.69
N GLU A 418 32.64 -37.93 11.09
CA GLU A 418 31.30 -38.12 10.52
C GLU A 418 30.22 -38.29 11.61
N GLY A 419 29.92 -37.22 12.36
CA GLY A 419 28.95 -37.24 13.46
C GLY A 419 27.67 -36.41 13.30
N THR A 420 27.66 -35.39 12.40
CA THR A 420 26.68 -34.27 12.48
C THR A 420 25.98 -33.88 11.17
N GLY A 421 25.87 -34.80 10.20
CA GLY A 421 25.44 -34.52 8.82
C GLY A 421 24.13 -33.72 8.64
N ALA A 422 23.12 -33.91 9.49
CA ALA A 422 21.85 -33.19 9.38
C ALA A 422 21.96 -31.69 9.71
N SER A 423 22.69 -31.33 10.77
CA SER A 423 22.93 -29.94 11.15
C SER A 423 23.81 -29.24 10.12
N THR A 424 24.92 -29.88 9.73
CA THR A 424 25.88 -29.36 8.75
C THR A 424 25.22 -29.08 7.40
N GLY A 425 24.30 -29.95 6.95
CA GLY A 425 23.50 -29.71 5.74
C GLY A 425 22.58 -28.48 5.82
N ILE A 426 21.99 -28.19 6.98
CA ILE A 426 21.15 -26.99 7.19
C ILE A 426 22.02 -25.72 7.20
N TRP A 427 23.16 -25.75 7.89
CA TRP A 427 24.10 -24.62 7.90
C TRP A 427 24.67 -24.32 6.52
N ASN A 428 25.07 -25.35 5.76
CA ASN A 428 25.54 -25.19 4.38
C ASN A 428 24.42 -24.66 3.47
N ARG A 429 23.20 -25.17 3.57
CA ARG A 429 22.04 -24.62 2.83
C ARG A 429 21.80 -23.14 3.19
N ARG A 430 21.86 -22.75 4.47
CA ARG A 430 21.67 -21.35 4.87
C ARG A 430 22.82 -20.48 4.38
N ARG A 431 24.07 -20.95 4.44
CA ARG A 431 25.26 -20.22 3.96
C ARG A 431 25.24 -20.00 2.45
N ASN A 432 24.86 -21.02 1.68
CA ASN A 432 24.65 -20.91 0.23
C ASN A 432 23.54 -19.91 -0.09
N ARG A 433 22.40 -19.98 0.61
CA ARG A 433 21.30 -19.00 0.43
C ARG A 433 21.68 -17.56 0.80
N VAL A 434 22.54 -17.33 1.79
CA VAL A 434 23.09 -15.99 2.09
C VAL A 434 23.90 -15.47 0.91
N TYR A 435 24.73 -16.33 0.31
CA TYR A 435 25.57 -16.00 -0.84
C TYR A 435 24.74 -15.75 -2.12
N GLU A 436 23.81 -16.65 -2.45
CA GLU A 436 22.85 -16.50 -3.56
C GLU A 436 22.03 -15.20 -3.42
N LEU A 437 21.60 -14.87 -2.19
CA LEU A 437 20.90 -13.63 -1.88
C LEU A 437 21.79 -12.39 -2.08
N GLU A 438 23.05 -12.42 -1.64
CA GLU A 438 24.01 -11.34 -1.90
C GLU A 438 24.22 -11.15 -3.41
N GLN A 439 24.32 -12.24 -4.18
CA GLN A 439 24.45 -12.20 -5.64
C GLN A 439 23.24 -11.55 -6.33
N HIS A 440 22.01 -11.90 -5.95
CA HIS A 440 20.79 -11.25 -6.49
C HIS A 440 20.76 -9.75 -6.18
N LEU A 441 21.11 -9.36 -4.96
CA LEU A 441 21.16 -7.95 -4.55
C LEU A 441 22.31 -7.19 -5.24
N SER A 442 23.43 -7.86 -5.51
CA SER A 442 24.52 -7.33 -6.34
C SER A 442 24.13 -7.16 -7.81
N LEU A 443 23.30 -8.05 -8.36
CA LEU A 443 22.75 -7.90 -9.72
C LEU A 443 21.74 -6.75 -9.80
N LEU A 444 20.89 -6.60 -8.78
CA LEU A 444 19.97 -5.45 -8.64
C LEU A 444 20.69 -4.10 -8.50
N ALA A 445 21.94 -4.10 -8.01
CA ALA A 445 22.76 -2.90 -7.87
C ALA A 445 23.45 -2.43 -9.15
N GLN A 446 23.35 -3.18 -10.25
CA GLN A 446 24.00 -2.83 -11.51
C GLN A 446 23.22 -1.72 -12.26
N GLU A 447 23.96 -0.98 -13.08
CA GLU A 447 23.38 -0.09 -14.09
C GLU A 447 22.53 -0.90 -15.10
N PRO A 448 21.46 -0.32 -15.68
CA PRO A 448 21.14 1.11 -15.71
C PRO A 448 20.15 1.59 -14.65
N ASN A 449 19.57 0.70 -13.82
CA ASN A 449 18.45 1.07 -12.93
C ASN A 449 18.84 1.19 -11.45
N ILE A 450 19.92 0.52 -10.98
CA ILE A 450 20.42 0.58 -9.60
C ILE A 450 19.28 0.42 -8.57
N PHE A 451 18.60 -0.73 -8.62
CA PHE A 451 17.45 -1.02 -7.75
C PHE A 451 17.83 -1.09 -6.27
N SER A 452 19.06 -1.50 -5.95
CA SER A 452 19.60 -1.54 -4.59
C SER A 452 21.02 -1.02 -4.52
N THR A 453 21.41 -0.48 -3.36
CA THR A 453 22.76 0.03 -3.08
C THR A 453 23.34 -0.75 -1.91
N ARG A 454 24.55 -1.30 -2.08
CA ARG A 454 25.30 -1.94 -1.01
C ARG A 454 25.88 -0.88 -0.08
N ASN A 455 25.63 -1.02 1.22
CA ASN A 455 26.18 -0.17 2.28
C ASN A 455 26.88 -1.06 3.33
N MET A 456 27.90 -0.53 3.99
CA MET A 456 28.56 -1.17 5.12
C MET A 456 28.20 -0.41 6.40
N GLN A 457 27.31 -0.99 7.20
CA GLN A 457 26.87 -0.39 8.46
C GLN A 457 27.37 -1.24 9.63
N SER A 458 28.22 -0.66 10.48
CA SER A 458 28.80 -1.34 11.66
C SER A 458 29.48 -2.67 11.33
N GLY A 459 30.24 -2.71 10.21
CA GLY A 459 30.92 -3.92 9.73
C GLY A 459 30.02 -4.96 9.05
N MET A 460 28.69 -4.81 9.11
CA MET A 460 27.75 -5.71 8.44
C MET A 460 27.33 -5.17 7.06
N ILE A 461 27.11 -6.09 6.12
CA ILE A 461 26.55 -5.75 4.80
C ILE A 461 25.06 -5.44 4.97
N ALA A 462 24.68 -4.23 4.61
CA ALA A 462 23.30 -3.78 4.58
C ALA A 462 22.94 -3.24 3.19
N TRP A 463 21.67 -3.34 2.82
CA TRP A 463 21.17 -2.94 1.51
C TRP A 463 20.14 -1.83 1.67
N ALA A 464 20.29 -0.79 0.84
CA ALA A 464 19.37 0.34 0.75
C ALA A 464 18.81 0.46 -0.67
N VAL A 465 17.83 1.33 -0.86
CA VAL A 465 17.21 1.62 -2.16
C VAL A 465 17.23 3.13 -2.40
N GLU A 466 17.75 3.58 -3.54
CA GLU A 466 17.75 5.00 -3.91
C GLU A 466 16.40 5.36 -4.56
N PHE A 467 15.42 5.72 -3.74
CA PHE A 467 14.05 5.97 -4.22
C PHE A 467 13.96 7.16 -5.19
N ARG A 468 14.87 8.13 -5.09
CA ARG A 468 14.91 9.36 -5.90
C ARG A 468 15.19 9.04 -7.37
N HIS A 469 16.30 8.35 -7.65
CA HIS A 469 16.65 7.85 -8.98
C HIS A 469 15.54 6.98 -9.57
N LEU A 470 15.06 5.98 -8.82
CA LEU A 470 14.03 5.05 -9.32
C LEU A 470 12.70 5.73 -9.61
N ALA A 471 12.28 6.71 -8.80
CA ALA A 471 11.09 7.52 -9.07
C ALA A 471 11.27 8.37 -10.34
N ARG A 472 12.43 9.02 -10.52
CA ARG A 472 12.78 9.74 -11.76
C ARG A 472 12.71 8.82 -12.98
N ARG A 473 13.30 7.63 -12.87
CA ARG A 473 13.29 6.61 -13.92
C ARG A 473 11.87 6.16 -14.28
N LEU A 474 11.01 5.90 -13.29
CA LEU A 474 9.59 5.59 -13.49
C LEU A 474 8.85 6.71 -14.23
N ARG A 475 9.02 7.98 -13.83
CA ARG A 475 8.38 9.12 -14.49
C ARG A 475 8.81 9.25 -15.94
N HIS A 476 10.11 9.11 -16.22
CA HIS A 476 10.65 9.12 -17.59
C HIS A 476 10.06 7.99 -18.44
N LEU A 477 9.98 6.76 -17.91
CA LEU A 477 9.40 5.62 -18.62
C LEU A 477 7.90 5.80 -18.94
N GLU A 478 7.11 6.38 -18.03
CA GLU A 478 5.70 6.68 -18.31
C GLU A 478 5.54 7.82 -19.34
N ILE A 479 6.35 8.87 -19.27
CA ILE A 479 6.36 9.96 -20.26
C ILE A 479 6.77 9.41 -21.64
N GLU A 480 7.83 8.59 -21.71
CA GLU A 480 8.26 7.93 -22.94
C GLU A 480 7.16 7.06 -23.54
N ARG A 481 6.46 6.25 -22.73
CA ARG A 481 5.33 5.41 -23.19
C ARG A 481 4.18 6.25 -23.77
N ILE A 482 3.87 7.39 -23.13
CA ILE A 482 2.84 8.32 -23.63
C ILE A 482 3.28 8.93 -24.98
N ILE A 483 4.55 9.34 -25.09
CA ILE A 483 5.11 9.90 -26.33
C ILE A 483 5.16 8.86 -27.45
N GLU A 484 5.53 7.62 -27.14
CA GLU A 484 5.50 6.49 -28.07
C GLU A 484 4.09 6.26 -28.62
N SER A 485 3.09 6.21 -27.73
CA SER A 485 1.68 5.98 -28.11
C SER A 485 1.07 7.09 -28.97
N ARG A 486 1.53 8.35 -28.82
CA ARG A 486 0.99 9.53 -29.54
C ARG A 486 1.77 9.87 -30.81
N PHE A 487 3.08 9.68 -30.82
CA PHE A 487 3.98 10.19 -31.87
C PHE A 487 4.93 9.13 -32.45
N GLY A 488 4.93 7.91 -31.91
CA GLY A 488 5.76 6.79 -32.35
C GLY A 488 7.17 6.76 -31.75
N THR A 489 7.88 5.66 -31.99
CA THR A 489 9.24 5.38 -31.48
C THR A 489 10.28 6.44 -31.84
N ILE A 490 10.09 7.12 -32.97
CA ILE A 490 10.95 8.22 -33.44
C ILE A 490 10.94 9.39 -32.45
N ALA A 491 9.77 9.76 -31.93
CA ALA A 491 9.63 10.83 -30.95
C ALA A 491 10.32 10.50 -29.61
N VAL A 492 10.25 9.23 -29.18
CA VAL A 492 10.97 8.74 -28.00
C VAL A 492 12.48 8.89 -28.17
N ARG A 493 13.03 8.57 -29.37
CA ARG A 493 14.45 8.78 -29.67
C ARG A 493 14.85 10.26 -29.56
N VAL A 494 14.06 11.16 -30.14
CA VAL A 494 14.30 12.62 -30.06
C VAL A 494 14.32 13.09 -28.60
N ILE A 495 13.37 12.65 -27.78
CA ILE A 495 13.29 13.00 -26.35
C ILE A 495 14.47 12.46 -25.56
N ARG A 496 14.88 11.20 -25.78
CA ARG A 496 16.08 10.63 -25.13
C ARG A 496 17.34 11.42 -25.48
N VAL A 497 17.48 11.89 -26.72
CA VAL A 497 18.61 12.74 -27.14
C VAL A 497 18.55 14.11 -26.45
N LEU A 498 17.39 14.78 -26.42
CA LEU A 498 17.22 16.07 -25.74
C LEU A 498 17.43 15.96 -24.22
N ALA A 499 16.93 14.91 -23.58
CA ALA A 499 17.14 14.66 -22.15
C ALA A 499 18.62 14.42 -21.81
N ALA A 500 19.36 13.68 -22.67
CA ALA A 500 20.77 13.36 -22.43
C ALA A 500 21.77 14.45 -22.85
N LYS A 501 21.37 15.42 -23.68
CA LYS A 501 22.25 16.48 -24.22
C LYS A 501 21.80 17.90 -23.88
N GLY A 502 20.61 18.09 -23.33
CA GLY A 502 20.03 19.40 -23.06
C GLY A 502 19.53 20.09 -24.34
N LYS A 503 19.76 21.40 -24.43
CA LYS A 503 19.24 22.24 -25.53
C LYS A 503 20.07 22.05 -26.80
N LEU A 504 19.44 21.71 -27.93
CA LEU A 504 20.10 21.43 -29.22
C LEU A 504 19.45 22.18 -30.39
N ASP A 505 20.24 22.59 -31.37
CA ASP A 505 19.72 23.08 -32.66
C ASP A 505 19.23 21.93 -33.56
N GLU A 506 18.37 22.23 -34.53
CA GLU A 506 17.78 21.20 -35.42
C GLU A 506 18.85 20.38 -36.16
N LYS A 507 19.95 21.00 -36.60
CA LYS A 507 21.02 20.30 -37.34
C LYS A 507 21.74 19.31 -36.42
N ARG A 508 22.15 19.72 -35.23
CA ARG A 508 22.81 18.81 -34.28
C ARG A 508 21.89 17.71 -33.78
N LEU A 509 20.61 18.02 -33.58
CA LEU A 509 19.59 17.03 -33.24
C LEU A 509 19.39 16.01 -34.36
N GLN A 510 19.42 16.44 -35.63
CA GLN A 510 19.38 15.54 -36.79
C GLN A 510 20.59 14.62 -36.87
N GLU A 511 21.79 15.15 -36.65
CA GLU A 511 23.05 14.38 -36.63
C GLU A 511 23.02 13.28 -35.54
N ILE A 512 22.57 13.58 -34.33
CA ILE A 512 22.57 12.63 -33.21
C ILE A 512 21.41 11.61 -33.31
N SER A 513 20.23 12.03 -33.79
CA SER A 513 19.07 11.13 -33.92
C SER A 513 19.12 10.22 -35.15
N LEU A 514 20.02 10.48 -36.09
CA LEU A 514 20.18 9.80 -37.39
C LEU A 514 18.86 9.79 -38.19
N MET A 515 18.29 10.98 -38.39
CA MET A 515 16.98 11.17 -39.03
C MET A 515 17.04 11.99 -40.32
N ALA A 516 16.02 11.81 -41.18
CA ALA A 516 15.78 12.72 -42.28
C ALA A 516 15.22 14.06 -41.78
N SER A 517 15.77 15.20 -42.23
CA SER A 517 15.36 16.55 -41.81
C SER A 517 13.85 16.80 -41.90
N LYS A 518 13.20 16.30 -42.97
CA LYS A 518 11.75 16.40 -43.17
C LYS A 518 10.95 15.70 -42.06
N GLU A 519 11.37 14.49 -41.67
CA GLU A 519 10.69 13.69 -40.65
C GLU A 519 10.91 14.29 -39.26
N LEU A 520 12.14 14.69 -38.95
CA LEU A 520 12.48 15.35 -37.68
C LEU A 520 11.61 16.59 -37.46
N ARG A 521 11.50 17.47 -38.47
CA ARG A 521 10.69 18.68 -38.38
C ARG A 521 9.19 18.40 -38.21
N GLN A 522 8.67 17.35 -38.85
CA GLN A 522 7.27 16.93 -38.68
C GLN A 522 6.99 16.37 -37.27
N VAL A 523 7.93 15.60 -36.71
CA VAL A 523 7.83 15.07 -35.35
C VAL A 523 7.91 16.21 -34.32
N LEU A 524 8.92 17.09 -34.44
CA LEU A 524 9.09 18.25 -33.56
C LEU A 524 7.86 19.16 -33.55
N ALA A 525 7.34 19.56 -34.71
CA ALA A 525 6.15 20.43 -34.79
C ALA A 525 4.90 19.80 -34.15
N ARG A 526 4.73 18.47 -34.22
CA ARG A 526 3.63 17.76 -33.54
C ARG A 526 3.82 17.70 -32.02
N MET A 527 5.05 17.54 -31.56
CA MET A 527 5.38 17.47 -30.14
C MET A 527 5.33 18.86 -29.48
N GLU A 528 5.75 19.91 -30.20
CA GLU A 528 5.64 21.32 -29.81
C GLU A 528 4.17 21.73 -29.67
N ALA A 529 3.35 21.47 -30.69
CA ALA A 529 1.91 21.76 -30.65
C ALA A 529 1.15 21.01 -29.54
N ALA A 530 1.75 19.96 -28.98
CA ALA A 530 1.23 19.19 -27.86
C ALA A 530 1.97 19.44 -26.52
N GLY A 531 2.87 20.42 -26.46
CA GLY A 531 3.58 20.86 -25.24
C GLY A 531 4.69 19.93 -24.72
N PHE A 532 5.12 18.94 -25.51
CA PHE A 532 6.15 17.97 -25.11
C PHE A 532 7.59 18.46 -25.35
N VAL A 533 7.81 19.40 -26.28
CA VAL A 533 9.10 20.06 -26.51
C VAL A 533 8.86 21.55 -26.71
N ASP A 534 9.84 22.36 -26.34
CA ASP A 534 9.80 23.81 -26.54
C ASP A 534 10.93 24.27 -27.45
N LEU A 535 10.71 25.43 -28.07
CA LEU A 535 11.69 26.14 -28.87
C LEU A 535 12.22 27.37 -28.10
N GLN A 536 13.50 27.34 -27.72
CA GLN A 536 14.19 28.50 -27.15
C GLN A 536 14.74 29.37 -28.27
N GLU A 537 14.23 30.58 -28.40
CA GLU A 537 14.84 31.63 -29.22
C GLU A 537 16.08 32.19 -28.52
N VAL A 538 17.20 32.28 -29.24
CA VAL A 538 18.43 32.95 -28.80
C VAL A 538 18.83 33.98 -29.89
N PRO A 539 18.45 35.25 -29.73
CA PRO A 539 18.70 36.27 -30.73
C PRO A 539 20.17 36.71 -30.72
N ARG A 540 20.80 36.86 -31.90
CA ARG A 540 22.18 37.37 -32.04
C ARG A 540 22.24 38.90 -32.08
N ASP A 541 21.11 39.58 -32.17
CA ASP A 541 20.99 41.04 -32.17
C ASP A 541 19.83 41.52 -31.29
N ALA A 542 19.85 42.80 -30.90
CA ALA A 542 18.82 43.39 -30.06
C ALA A 542 17.45 43.43 -30.77
N GLN A 543 17.45 43.44 -32.10
CA GLN A 543 16.27 43.47 -32.97
C GLN A 543 15.53 42.12 -33.04
N ARG A 544 16.12 41.03 -32.51
CA ARG A 544 15.55 39.66 -32.49
C ARG A 544 15.03 39.19 -33.85
N GLN A 545 15.76 39.52 -34.91
CA GLN A 545 15.32 39.16 -36.27
C GLN A 545 15.35 37.63 -36.44
N PRO A 546 14.30 36.98 -36.98
CA PRO A 546 14.27 35.52 -37.15
C PRO A 546 15.45 34.96 -37.94
N SER A 547 15.94 35.70 -38.95
CA SER A 547 17.12 35.34 -39.75
C SER A 547 18.46 35.43 -39.01
N ARG A 548 18.50 36.14 -37.87
CA ARG A 548 19.66 36.28 -36.98
C ARG A 548 19.41 35.66 -35.59
N THR A 549 18.34 34.90 -35.44
CA THR A 549 18.01 34.17 -34.21
C THR A 549 18.33 32.70 -34.40
N MET A 550 18.99 32.09 -33.41
CA MET A 550 19.17 30.63 -33.39
C MET A 550 18.12 30.02 -32.49
N TYR A 551 17.59 28.87 -32.91
CA TYR A 551 16.50 28.18 -32.25
C TYR A 551 17.03 26.87 -31.66
N LEU A 552 16.84 26.69 -30.35
CA LEU A 552 17.28 25.51 -29.61
C LEU A 552 16.07 24.76 -29.09
N TRP A 553 15.88 23.52 -29.56
CA TRP A 553 14.89 22.59 -29.05
C TRP A 553 15.32 22.10 -27.67
N PHE A 554 14.37 21.99 -26.75
CA PHE A 554 14.61 21.39 -25.44
C PHE A 554 13.40 20.62 -24.90
N PHE A 555 13.69 19.65 -24.04
CA PHE A 555 12.73 18.88 -23.28
C PHE A 555 12.81 19.26 -21.81
N ASP A 556 11.66 19.51 -21.18
CA ASP A 556 11.52 19.86 -19.78
C ASP A 556 10.65 18.77 -19.11
N PRO A 557 11.25 17.80 -18.41
CA PRO A 557 10.51 16.70 -17.81
C PRO A 557 9.53 17.20 -16.74
N ASP A 558 9.83 18.33 -16.08
CA ASP A 558 9.02 18.93 -15.03
C ASP A 558 7.72 19.52 -15.57
N ARG A 559 7.81 20.35 -16.60
CA ARG A 559 6.63 20.91 -17.27
C ARG A 559 5.79 19.82 -17.93
N VAL A 560 6.43 18.87 -18.61
CA VAL A 560 5.72 17.77 -19.27
C VAL A 560 5.03 16.86 -18.25
N ALA A 561 5.66 16.54 -17.10
CA ALA A 561 5.02 15.81 -16.02
C ALA A 561 3.78 16.54 -15.47
N ARG A 562 3.86 17.86 -15.23
CA ARG A 562 2.71 18.68 -14.78
C ARG A 562 1.57 18.69 -15.80
N MET A 563 1.88 18.88 -17.08
CA MET A 563 0.89 18.86 -18.17
C MET A 563 0.19 17.51 -18.29
N VAL A 564 0.96 16.40 -18.30
CA VAL A 564 0.42 15.03 -18.35
C VAL A 564 -0.43 14.74 -17.11
N LEU A 565 -0.03 15.21 -15.93
CA LEU A 565 -0.80 15.05 -14.68
C LEU A 565 -2.16 15.78 -14.75
N GLU A 566 -2.19 17.02 -15.27
CA GLU A 566 -3.44 17.78 -15.46
C GLU A 566 -4.38 17.10 -16.46
N ASP A 567 -3.85 16.64 -17.60
CA ASP A 567 -4.61 15.86 -18.59
C ASP A 567 -5.12 14.53 -18.01
N THR A 568 -4.33 13.88 -17.15
CA THR A 568 -4.73 12.64 -16.46
C THR A 568 -5.92 12.90 -15.55
N TYR A 569 -5.92 13.97 -14.75
CA TYR A 569 -7.08 14.37 -13.94
C TYR A 569 -8.32 14.71 -14.79
N LYS A 570 -8.15 15.42 -15.91
CA LYS A 570 -9.25 15.69 -16.86
C LYS A 570 -9.84 14.38 -17.41
N CYS A 571 -9.00 13.42 -17.76
CA CYS A 571 -9.42 12.09 -18.23
C CYS A 571 -10.17 11.29 -17.14
N MET A 572 -9.65 11.23 -15.91
CA MET A 572 -10.33 10.59 -14.77
C MET A 572 -11.72 11.22 -14.52
N SER A 573 -11.79 12.56 -14.52
CA SER A 573 -13.04 13.31 -14.34
C SER A 573 -14.05 13.00 -15.46
N ARG A 574 -13.62 12.97 -16.73
CA ARG A 574 -14.46 12.58 -17.88
C ARG A 574 -14.98 11.14 -17.77
N CYS A 575 -14.16 10.20 -17.29
CA CYS A 575 -14.59 8.81 -17.08
C CYS A 575 -15.67 8.72 -16.00
N LEU A 576 -15.48 9.37 -14.85
CA LEU A 576 -16.46 9.39 -13.76
C LEU A 576 -17.76 10.11 -14.17
N GLN A 577 -17.68 11.22 -14.90
CA GLN A 577 -18.84 11.88 -15.50
C GLN A 577 -19.58 10.96 -16.47
N ARG A 578 -18.86 10.18 -17.29
CA ARG A 578 -19.48 9.24 -18.23
C ARG A 578 -20.21 8.11 -17.52
N ILE A 579 -19.65 7.56 -16.44
CA ILE A 579 -20.35 6.59 -15.57
C ILE A 579 -21.67 7.19 -15.08
N GLY A 580 -21.65 8.43 -14.56
CA GLY A 580 -22.88 9.11 -14.11
C GLY A 580 -23.92 9.30 -15.21
N VAL A 581 -23.51 9.68 -16.43
CA VAL A 581 -24.40 9.83 -17.59
C VAL A 581 -25.02 8.49 -18.00
N GLU A 582 -24.22 7.42 -18.10
CA GLU A 582 -24.72 6.10 -18.47
C GLU A 582 -25.63 5.50 -17.37
N ARG A 583 -25.30 5.68 -16.08
CA ARG A 583 -26.15 5.25 -14.96
C ARG A 583 -27.51 5.95 -15.00
N ASN A 584 -27.53 7.25 -15.29
CA ASN A 584 -28.76 8.03 -15.36
C ASN A 584 -29.70 7.58 -16.49
N LYS A 585 -29.18 7.11 -17.63
CA LYS A 585 -30.01 6.53 -18.71
C LYS A 585 -30.74 5.27 -18.27
N LEU A 586 -30.11 4.48 -17.41
CA LEU A 586 -30.64 3.22 -16.89
C LEU A 586 -31.28 3.36 -15.50
N LYS A 587 -31.51 4.59 -15.01
CA LYS A 587 -31.87 4.85 -13.60
C LYS A 587 -33.03 3.97 -13.10
N LEU A 588 -34.17 3.99 -13.78
CA LEU A 588 -35.36 3.21 -13.38
C LEU A 588 -35.12 1.69 -13.42
N PHE A 589 -34.27 1.24 -14.35
CA PHE A 589 -33.88 -0.16 -14.45
C PHE A 589 -32.94 -0.56 -13.30
N LEU A 590 -31.95 0.27 -12.99
CA LEU A 590 -31.03 0.03 -11.87
C LEU A 590 -31.75 0.14 -10.52
N GLU A 591 -32.72 1.03 -10.37
CA GLU A 591 -33.60 1.08 -9.19
C GLU A 591 -34.40 -0.23 -9.03
N LYS A 592 -34.80 -0.91 -10.13
CA LYS A 592 -35.39 -2.26 -10.08
C LYS A 592 -34.38 -3.31 -9.61
N THR A 593 -33.12 -3.27 -10.09
CA THR A 593 -32.10 -4.28 -9.74
C THR A 593 -31.46 -4.07 -8.37
N GLU A 594 -31.45 -2.84 -7.85
CA GLU A 594 -30.88 -2.49 -6.54
C GLU A 594 -31.80 -2.83 -5.35
N ARG A 595 -33.08 -3.18 -5.60
CA ARG A 595 -34.01 -3.63 -4.56
C ARG A 595 -33.48 -4.89 -3.86
N THR A 596 -33.75 -4.99 -2.56
CA THR A 596 -33.25 -6.07 -1.69
C THR A 596 -33.79 -7.45 -2.02
N ASP A 597 -34.95 -7.55 -2.68
CA ASP A 597 -35.53 -8.81 -3.17
C ASP A 597 -34.87 -9.31 -4.47
N VAL A 598 -34.50 -8.39 -5.36
CA VAL A 598 -33.84 -8.69 -6.65
C VAL A 598 -32.34 -8.91 -6.49
N LYS A 599 -31.66 -8.12 -5.64
CA LYS A 599 -30.21 -8.16 -5.47
C LYS A 599 -29.73 -9.53 -4.97
N GLY A 600 -28.99 -10.25 -5.82
CA GLY A 600 -28.54 -11.63 -5.56
C GLY A 600 -29.47 -12.73 -6.07
N ASN A 601 -30.72 -12.40 -6.44
CA ASN A 601 -31.69 -13.29 -7.07
C ASN A 601 -32.04 -12.82 -8.50
N GLU A 602 -31.09 -12.18 -9.18
CA GLU A 602 -31.30 -11.47 -10.44
C GLU A 602 -31.88 -12.38 -11.52
N GLU A 603 -31.39 -13.61 -11.63
CA GLU A 603 -31.86 -14.64 -12.58
C GLU A 603 -33.33 -15.04 -12.38
N LYS A 604 -33.89 -14.85 -11.18
CA LYS A 604 -35.27 -15.21 -10.84
C LYS A 604 -36.27 -14.07 -11.14
N TYR A 605 -35.83 -12.82 -11.03
CA TYR A 605 -36.71 -11.64 -11.06
C TYR A 605 -36.53 -10.74 -12.29
N LEU A 606 -35.47 -10.94 -13.08
CA LEU A 606 -35.19 -10.20 -14.30
C LEU A 606 -35.39 -11.09 -15.52
N SER A 607 -36.00 -10.54 -16.57
CA SER A 607 -36.10 -11.22 -17.86
C SER A 607 -34.71 -11.42 -18.51
N PRO A 608 -34.55 -12.39 -19.44
CA PRO A 608 -33.27 -12.60 -20.13
C PRO A 608 -32.72 -11.35 -20.85
N ALA A 609 -33.61 -10.47 -21.34
CA ALA A 609 -33.24 -9.19 -21.94
C ALA A 609 -32.69 -8.22 -20.87
N GLU A 610 -33.35 -8.11 -19.71
CA GLU A 610 -32.89 -7.30 -18.59
C GLU A 610 -31.57 -7.79 -18.00
N LEU A 611 -31.37 -9.11 -17.87
CA LEU A 611 -30.09 -9.70 -17.46
C LEU A 611 -28.96 -9.33 -18.41
N LYS A 612 -29.22 -9.34 -19.73
CA LYS A 612 -28.26 -8.88 -20.74
C LYS A 612 -27.95 -7.39 -20.57
N THR A 613 -28.96 -6.53 -20.39
CA THR A 613 -28.76 -5.08 -20.15
C THR A 613 -27.99 -4.81 -18.86
N LEU A 614 -28.24 -5.56 -17.77
CA LEU A 614 -27.51 -5.45 -16.52
C LEU A 614 -26.04 -5.86 -16.66
N LYS A 615 -25.77 -6.93 -17.43
CA LYS A 615 -24.40 -7.33 -17.77
C LYS A 615 -23.70 -6.26 -18.60
N GLU A 616 -24.33 -5.76 -19.67
CA GLU A 616 -23.78 -4.67 -20.49
C GLU A 616 -23.52 -3.38 -19.69
N TRP A 617 -24.34 -3.09 -18.67
CA TRP A 617 -24.09 -2.00 -17.73
C TRP A 617 -22.84 -2.27 -16.89
N ARG A 618 -22.76 -3.44 -16.23
CA ARG A 618 -21.63 -3.83 -15.37
C ARG A 618 -20.32 -3.86 -16.13
N ASP A 619 -20.31 -4.38 -17.36
CA ASP A 619 -19.12 -4.43 -18.21
C ASP A 619 -18.62 -3.01 -18.56
N LYS A 620 -19.54 -2.06 -18.84
CA LYS A 620 -19.20 -0.64 -19.08
C LYS A 620 -18.70 0.07 -17.81
N GLU A 621 -19.35 -0.16 -16.68
CA GLU A 621 -18.96 0.41 -15.37
C GLU A 621 -17.57 -0.11 -14.95
N ALA A 622 -17.34 -1.42 -15.05
CA ALA A 622 -16.05 -2.05 -14.77
C ALA A 622 -14.93 -1.56 -15.70
N LEU A 623 -15.21 -1.40 -17.00
CA LEU A 623 -14.24 -0.84 -17.95
C LEU A 623 -13.85 0.59 -17.55
N LEU A 624 -14.82 1.48 -17.34
CA LEU A 624 -14.55 2.89 -17.01
C LEU A 624 -13.86 3.06 -15.64
N LEU A 625 -14.23 2.27 -14.63
CA LEU A 625 -13.53 2.25 -13.35
C LEU A 625 -12.12 1.65 -13.47
N GLY A 626 -11.93 0.65 -14.33
CA GLY A 626 -10.63 0.08 -14.67
C GLY A 626 -9.68 1.09 -15.34
N GLU A 627 -10.21 1.93 -16.24
CA GLU A 627 -9.44 3.06 -16.81
C GLU A 627 -9.07 4.09 -15.74
N VAL A 628 -10.01 4.48 -14.86
CA VAL A 628 -9.73 5.39 -13.74
C VAL A 628 -8.65 4.83 -12.82
N GLY A 629 -8.67 3.53 -12.55
CA GLY A 629 -7.58 2.82 -11.86
C GLY A 629 -6.25 2.96 -12.60
N ARG A 630 -6.18 2.59 -13.89
CA ARG A 630 -4.93 2.73 -14.67
C ARG A 630 -4.39 4.17 -14.65
N LEU A 631 -5.25 5.19 -14.76
CA LEU A 631 -4.88 6.60 -14.67
C LEU A 631 -4.36 7.00 -13.27
N ASP A 632 -4.91 6.47 -12.16
CA ASP A 632 -4.34 6.68 -10.81
C ASP A 632 -2.92 6.07 -10.66
N GLU A 633 -2.53 5.07 -11.47
CA GLU A 633 -1.15 4.52 -11.41
C GLU A 633 -0.17 5.54 -12.00
N LEU A 634 -0.57 6.21 -13.09
CA LEU A 634 0.16 7.31 -13.69
C LEU A 634 0.21 8.54 -12.76
N VAL A 635 -0.91 8.92 -12.12
CA VAL A 635 -0.90 10.00 -11.11
C VAL A 635 0.06 9.69 -9.97
N SER A 636 0.03 8.47 -9.44
CA SER A 636 0.89 8.07 -8.33
C SER A 636 2.39 8.19 -8.70
N VAL A 637 2.77 7.76 -9.91
CA VAL A 637 4.14 7.91 -10.45
C VAL A 637 4.54 9.37 -10.65
N LEU A 638 3.67 10.21 -11.24
CA LEU A 638 4.01 11.61 -11.55
C LEU A 638 3.96 12.52 -10.32
N ARG A 639 3.07 12.24 -9.37
CA ARG A 639 2.75 13.15 -8.25
C ARG A 639 3.31 12.72 -6.91
N ASP A 640 3.27 11.42 -6.55
CA ASP A 640 3.54 10.98 -5.17
C ASP A 640 4.94 10.40 -4.99
N TYR A 641 5.51 9.81 -6.04
CA TYR A 641 6.84 9.19 -6.02
C TYR A 641 7.90 10.26 -6.36
#